data_AF-T0LGZ7-F1
#
_entry.id   AF-T0LGZ7-F1
#
_cell.length_a   1.000
_cell.length_b   1.000
_cell.length_c   1.000
_cell.angle_alpha   90.00
_cell.angle_beta   90.00
_cell.angle_gamma   90.00
#
_symmetry.space_group_name_H-M   'P 1'
#
loop_
_entity.id
_entity.type
_entity.pdbx_description
1 polymer ?
#
loop_
_entity_poly.entity_id
_entity_poly.type
_entity_poly.pdbx_seq_one_letter_code
_entity_poly.pdbx_strand_id
1 'polypeptide(L)'
;MFKKKSQEVGASFEAKDEKLPEIRNFVESFCRNQAVPPSEISKILLALEEACSNVIRHAYVLGPGNIKLEITIKGDKVTFSIKDKGRSFELGRAKRVDLKKYILTERKGGLGLQLIQKIMDEVIYQSNNGENELVLTKKLGKTYLSEKMKLKRFSLRTKLVFSFSLIFLFCGGFFYYYFGEKIEKQTFGRVLNSNLELINNLTLNSKDYLYNKDDLGLANLVFNAKRGKGEIAYLLILDPEGKIWASTANQTEVLSNYQFPPEINPLLYSTPQRYFDRNLGYIYHLIQPVTEAENLLGSVHLGLLESKIKAQIQESKQGLINILSLILVFGFLAIYISSSWLVHPLRKFKEDIKQTEGRDGKAELSTPKQDEIGEIAQSFQEISSKFKETQKLLDQEKIKQEVELAYHIQKVLLPQSVPQIEGFEIATIYKSAQEVGGDYFDFIWVDKDNLGVVVADVSGKGVTASMYMGMLRTALRLVATGEKDPKKTLVKVNQLISADLKKGHFVTVFYVILDIPKRMITYASAGHNPLILYSSNEDKFHFLNPKGIPLGLVLPEGVSFEQKLQTESVSLNSRDWLFLYSDGITEAMNSRKETFGREKLLNLIKENKNKTALEFSQELLELVASFTEGASPADDITLVALKNVGVVDKEASLANRLKNRAESKSQDKTP
;
A
#
# COMPACT_ATOMS: atom_id res chain seq x y z
N MET A 1 -34.28 -7.77 -23.18
CA MET A 1 -34.17 -9.09 -22.53
C MET A 1 -32.82 -9.71 -22.92
N PHE A 2 -31.72 -9.31 -22.26
CA PHE A 2 -30.38 -9.84 -22.55
C PHE A 2 -29.93 -10.73 -21.39
N LYS A 3 -29.75 -12.03 -21.66
CA LYS A 3 -29.24 -13.03 -20.70
C LYS A 3 -27.92 -12.51 -20.08
N LYS A 4 -27.91 -12.25 -18.77
CA LYS A 4 -26.67 -12.03 -17.99
C LYS A 4 -25.79 -13.27 -18.16
N LYS A 5 -24.72 -13.17 -18.96
CA LYS A 5 -23.67 -14.21 -19.04
C LYS A 5 -23.11 -14.39 -17.62
N SER A 6 -23.35 -15.55 -17.02
CA SER A 6 -22.61 -16.00 -15.85
C SER A 6 -21.16 -16.26 -16.27
N GLN A 7 -20.22 -15.74 -15.51
CA GLN A 7 -18.81 -16.08 -15.66
C GLN A 7 -18.45 -17.06 -14.55
N GLU A 8 -17.90 -18.19 -14.96
CA GLU A 8 -17.55 -19.32 -14.13
C GLU A 8 -16.10 -19.70 -14.44
N VAL A 9 -15.28 -19.83 -13.40
CA VAL A 9 -13.87 -20.22 -13.50
C VAL A 9 -13.59 -21.21 -12.37
N GLY A 10 -12.92 -22.32 -12.69
CA GLY A 10 -12.54 -23.33 -11.72
C GLY A 10 -11.06 -23.66 -11.79
N ALA A 11 -10.47 -24.00 -10.64
CA ALA A 11 -9.11 -24.49 -10.51
C ALA A 11 -9.02 -25.60 -9.46
N SER A 12 -8.02 -26.47 -9.57
CA SER A 12 -7.77 -27.56 -8.63
C SER A 12 -6.39 -27.38 -8.01
N PHE A 13 -6.30 -27.60 -6.69
CA PHE A 13 -5.09 -27.39 -5.90
C PHE A 13 -4.84 -28.63 -5.02
N GLU A 14 -3.58 -28.90 -4.70
CA GLU A 14 -3.25 -29.92 -3.69
C GLU A 14 -3.68 -29.43 -2.30
N ALA A 15 -4.23 -30.32 -1.49
CA ALA A 15 -4.67 -30.04 -0.12
C ALA A 15 -3.46 -29.97 0.84
N LYS A 16 -2.62 -28.95 0.68
CA LYS A 16 -1.45 -28.66 1.53
C LYS A 16 -1.42 -27.18 1.92
N ASP A 17 -0.96 -26.88 3.14
CA ASP A 17 -0.88 -25.50 3.65
C ASP A 17 -0.04 -24.58 2.73
N GLU A 18 0.98 -25.13 2.06
CA GLU A 18 1.83 -24.43 1.07
C GLU A 18 1.08 -23.90 -0.15
N LYS A 19 -0.11 -24.45 -0.46
CA LYS A 19 -0.93 -24.07 -1.62
C LYS A 19 -1.98 -23.00 -1.29
N LEU A 20 -2.14 -22.61 -0.03
CA LEU A 20 -3.04 -21.54 0.37
C LEU A 20 -2.75 -20.19 -0.32
N PRO A 21 -1.48 -19.75 -0.49
CA PRO A 21 -1.17 -18.53 -1.24
C PRO A 21 -1.61 -18.59 -2.71
N GLU A 22 -1.51 -19.75 -3.35
CA GLU A 22 -1.94 -19.94 -4.75
C GLU A 22 -3.46 -19.82 -4.88
N ILE A 23 -4.21 -20.44 -3.96
CA ILE A 23 -5.67 -20.31 -3.88
C ILE A 23 -6.09 -18.85 -3.66
N ARG A 24 -5.42 -18.16 -2.73
CA ARG A 24 -5.65 -16.74 -2.45
C ARG A 24 -5.44 -15.88 -3.70
N ASN A 25 -4.30 -16.05 -4.38
CA ASN A 25 -3.96 -15.29 -5.58
C ASN A 25 -4.96 -15.53 -6.73
N PHE A 26 -5.42 -16.78 -6.89
CA PHE A 26 -6.43 -17.13 -7.88
C PHE A 26 -7.76 -16.40 -7.63
N VAL A 27 -8.26 -16.44 -6.39
CA VAL A 27 -9.49 -15.75 -5.98
C VAL A 27 -9.35 -14.23 -6.12
N GLU A 28 -8.25 -13.68 -5.63
CA GLU A 28 -7.99 -12.24 -5.66
C GLU A 28 -7.93 -11.73 -7.10
N SER A 29 -7.20 -12.42 -7.98
CA SER A 29 -7.09 -12.08 -9.39
C SER A 29 -8.46 -12.11 -10.08
N PHE A 30 -9.26 -13.15 -9.82
CA PHE A 30 -10.62 -13.25 -10.35
C PHE A 30 -11.51 -12.09 -9.85
N CYS A 31 -11.52 -11.81 -8.55
CA CYS A 31 -12.36 -10.76 -7.97
C CYS A 31 -11.95 -9.35 -8.46
N ARG A 32 -10.64 -9.09 -8.58
CA ARG A 32 -10.11 -7.83 -9.14
C ARG A 32 -10.52 -7.66 -10.60
N ASN A 33 -10.39 -8.71 -11.42
CA ASN A 33 -10.82 -8.70 -12.82
C ASN A 33 -12.32 -8.45 -12.98
N GLN A 34 -13.13 -8.82 -11.97
CA GLN A 34 -14.57 -8.61 -11.95
C GLN A 34 -15.01 -7.30 -11.29
N ALA A 35 -14.06 -6.43 -10.91
CA ALA A 35 -14.29 -5.15 -10.25
C ALA A 35 -15.04 -5.27 -8.91
N VAL A 36 -14.74 -6.31 -8.15
CA VAL A 36 -15.21 -6.43 -6.76
C VAL A 36 -14.49 -5.39 -5.90
N PRO A 37 -15.18 -4.65 -4.99
CA PRO A 37 -14.54 -3.65 -4.16
C PRO A 37 -13.43 -4.26 -3.29
N PRO A 38 -12.27 -3.59 -3.10
CA PRO A 38 -11.16 -4.12 -2.31
C PRO A 38 -11.54 -4.53 -0.89
N SER A 39 -12.44 -3.78 -0.25
CA SER A 39 -12.95 -4.09 1.09
C SER A 39 -13.76 -5.39 1.16
N GLU A 40 -14.45 -5.77 0.08
CA GLU A 40 -15.15 -7.05 -0.01
C GLU A 40 -14.19 -8.17 -0.39
N ILE A 41 -13.17 -7.91 -1.21
CA ILE A 41 -12.12 -8.88 -1.54
C ILE A 41 -11.42 -9.35 -0.25
N SER A 42 -10.99 -8.45 0.62
CA SER A 42 -10.30 -8.83 1.87
C SER A 42 -11.16 -9.74 2.77
N LYS A 43 -12.46 -9.45 2.87
CA LYS A 43 -13.40 -10.28 3.64
C LYS A 43 -13.57 -11.67 3.01
N ILE A 44 -13.79 -11.71 1.70
CA ILE A 44 -13.94 -12.94 0.93
C ILE A 44 -12.70 -13.83 1.08
N LEU A 45 -11.50 -13.26 0.95
CA LEU A 45 -10.24 -13.98 1.10
C LEU A 45 -10.11 -14.58 2.50
N LEU A 46 -10.42 -13.81 3.54
CA LEU A 46 -10.37 -14.30 4.92
C LEU A 46 -11.31 -15.49 5.16
N ALA A 47 -12.53 -15.44 4.63
CA ALA A 47 -13.48 -16.56 4.75
C ALA A 47 -13.03 -17.78 3.95
N LEU A 48 -12.45 -17.58 2.76
CA LEU A 48 -11.97 -18.67 1.91
C LEU A 48 -10.69 -19.32 2.44
N GLU A 49 -9.74 -18.56 2.97
CA GLU A 49 -8.54 -19.09 3.61
C GLU A 49 -8.91 -19.97 4.81
N GLU A 50 -9.83 -19.50 5.64
CA GLU A 50 -10.34 -20.29 6.77
C GLU A 50 -11.06 -21.56 6.30
N ALA A 51 -11.88 -21.48 5.25
CA ALA A 51 -12.58 -22.64 4.69
C ALA A 51 -11.59 -23.68 4.10
N CYS A 52 -10.65 -23.24 3.29
CA CYS A 52 -9.63 -24.11 2.69
C CYS A 52 -8.69 -24.71 3.75
N SER A 53 -8.28 -23.91 4.75
CA SER A 53 -7.45 -24.40 5.86
C SER A 53 -8.18 -25.48 6.67
N ASN A 54 -9.49 -25.31 6.91
CA ASN A 54 -10.31 -26.33 7.57
C ASN A 54 -10.40 -27.62 6.75
N VAL A 55 -10.55 -27.54 5.42
CA VAL A 55 -10.52 -28.73 4.55
C VAL A 55 -9.16 -29.43 4.62
N ILE A 56 -8.05 -28.70 4.51
CA ILE A 56 -6.69 -29.27 4.58
C ILE A 56 -6.46 -29.96 5.93
N ARG A 57 -6.74 -29.26 7.03
CA ARG A 57 -6.38 -29.69 8.39
C ARG A 57 -7.34 -30.70 9.00
N HIS A 58 -8.59 -30.75 8.58
CA HIS A 58 -9.61 -31.63 9.17
C HIS A 58 -10.14 -32.71 8.23
N ALA A 59 -10.21 -32.46 6.92
CA ALA A 59 -10.70 -33.45 5.97
C ALA A 59 -9.59 -34.42 5.50
N TYR A 60 -8.34 -33.96 5.44
CA TYR A 60 -7.19 -34.72 4.90
C TYR A 60 -6.11 -35.09 5.93
N VAL A 61 -6.50 -35.31 7.21
CA VAL A 61 -5.59 -35.62 8.33
C VAL A 61 -4.65 -36.83 8.08
N LEU A 62 -5.06 -37.79 7.25
CA LEU A 62 -4.37 -39.09 7.09
C LEU A 62 -3.90 -39.39 5.66
N GLY A 63 -3.93 -38.43 4.72
CA GLY A 63 -3.45 -38.69 3.36
C GLY A 63 -3.53 -37.50 2.39
N PRO A 64 -2.85 -37.58 1.22
CA PRO A 64 -2.86 -36.53 0.22
C PRO A 64 -4.25 -36.38 -0.42
N GLY A 65 -4.62 -35.14 -0.74
CA GLY A 65 -5.92 -34.79 -1.29
C GLY A 65 -5.84 -33.59 -2.22
N ASN A 66 -6.96 -33.30 -2.89
CA ASN A 66 -7.09 -32.12 -3.77
C ASN A 66 -8.34 -31.33 -3.40
N ILE A 67 -8.24 -30.01 -3.51
CA ILE A 67 -9.33 -29.06 -3.34
C ILE A 67 -9.65 -28.48 -4.72
N LYS A 68 -10.89 -28.65 -5.16
CA LYS A 68 -11.39 -28.00 -6.37
C LYS A 68 -12.19 -26.77 -5.98
N LEU A 69 -11.78 -25.61 -6.47
CA LEU A 69 -12.45 -24.33 -6.21
C LEU A 69 -13.10 -23.82 -7.49
N GLU A 70 -14.41 -23.64 -7.46
CA GLU A 70 -15.22 -23.07 -8.54
C GLU A 70 -15.80 -21.72 -8.10
N ILE A 71 -15.60 -20.68 -8.92
CA ILE A 71 -16.06 -19.33 -8.63
C ILE A 71 -17.06 -18.90 -9.70
N THR A 72 -18.26 -18.50 -9.27
CA THR A 72 -19.31 -18.01 -10.16
C THR A 72 -19.78 -16.63 -9.72
N ILE A 73 -19.87 -15.69 -10.66
CA ILE A 73 -20.54 -14.39 -10.43
C ILE A 73 -21.81 -14.31 -11.25
N LYS A 74 -22.95 -14.13 -10.57
CA LYS A 74 -24.26 -13.88 -11.17
C LYS A 74 -24.89 -12.65 -10.54
N GLY A 75 -24.99 -11.57 -11.32
CA GLY A 75 -25.58 -10.32 -10.86
C GLY A 75 -24.70 -9.63 -9.81
N ASP A 76 -25.24 -9.48 -8.60
CA ASP A 76 -24.59 -8.90 -7.43
C ASP A 76 -24.10 -9.97 -6.43
N LYS A 77 -24.16 -11.25 -6.81
CA LYS A 77 -23.70 -12.36 -5.98
C LYS A 77 -22.43 -12.98 -6.56
N VAL A 78 -21.46 -13.22 -5.69
CA VAL A 78 -20.32 -14.10 -5.95
C VAL A 78 -20.47 -15.36 -5.10
N THR A 79 -20.32 -16.51 -5.73
CA THR A 79 -20.46 -17.82 -5.12
C THR A 79 -19.16 -18.59 -5.33
N PHE A 80 -18.64 -19.16 -4.25
CA PHE A 80 -17.48 -20.01 -4.22
C PHE A 80 -17.93 -21.41 -3.84
N SER A 81 -17.61 -22.41 -4.65
CA SER A 81 -17.83 -23.82 -4.36
C SER A 81 -16.48 -24.49 -4.14
N ILE A 82 -16.27 -25.01 -2.94
CA ILE A 82 -15.07 -25.74 -2.53
C ILE A 82 -15.45 -27.21 -2.47
N LYS A 83 -14.87 -28.03 -3.34
CA LYS A 83 -15.12 -29.47 -3.41
C LYS A 83 -13.90 -30.26 -2.99
N ASP A 84 -14.13 -31.29 -2.17
CA ASP A 84 -13.10 -32.21 -1.69
C ASP A 84 -13.62 -33.65 -1.53
N LYS A 85 -12.69 -34.59 -1.35
CA LYS A 85 -12.94 -36.03 -1.12
C LYS A 85 -12.48 -36.49 0.26
N GLY A 86 -12.25 -35.55 1.18
CA GLY A 86 -11.77 -35.83 2.53
C GLY A 86 -12.89 -36.30 3.45
N ARG A 87 -12.57 -36.43 4.74
CA ARG A 87 -13.56 -36.83 5.76
C ARG A 87 -14.69 -35.80 5.87
N SER A 88 -15.92 -36.26 5.69
CA SER A 88 -17.13 -35.43 5.78
C SER A 88 -17.35 -34.85 7.18
N PHE A 89 -17.97 -33.68 7.24
CA PHE A 89 -18.22 -32.93 8.48
C PHE A 89 -19.71 -32.62 8.67
N GLU A 90 -20.26 -32.85 9.88
CA GLU A 90 -21.66 -32.53 10.19
C GLU A 90 -21.81 -31.09 10.69
N LEU A 91 -22.28 -30.17 9.82
CA LEU A 91 -22.51 -28.75 10.18
C LEU A 91 -23.45 -28.55 11.39
N GLY A 92 -24.37 -29.50 11.64
CA GLY A 92 -25.40 -29.40 12.68
C GLY A 92 -24.95 -29.70 14.12
N ARG A 93 -23.77 -30.28 14.33
CA ARG A 93 -23.24 -30.61 15.68
C ARG A 93 -22.28 -29.57 16.26
N ALA A 94 -21.87 -28.58 15.50
CA ALA A 94 -21.05 -27.48 16.00
C ALA A 94 -21.90 -26.58 16.92
N LYS A 95 -21.89 -26.86 18.24
CA LYS A 95 -22.50 -25.99 19.25
C LYS A 95 -22.08 -24.55 18.97
N ARG A 96 -23.05 -23.62 18.89
CA ARG A 96 -22.77 -22.17 18.93
C ARG A 96 -21.84 -21.92 20.10
N VAL A 97 -20.58 -21.59 19.80
CA VAL A 97 -19.58 -21.30 20.82
C VAL A 97 -20.02 -20.02 21.52
N ASP A 98 -20.35 -20.13 22.80
CA ASP A 98 -20.63 -18.98 23.66
C ASP A 98 -19.31 -18.23 23.88
N LEU A 99 -19.15 -17.10 23.19
CA LEU A 99 -17.94 -16.27 23.20
C LEU A 99 -17.50 -15.88 24.62
N LYS A 100 -18.46 -15.70 25.56
CA LYS A 100 -18.13 -15.38 26.95
C LYS A 100 -17.52 -16.58 27.68
N LYS A 101 -18.04 -17.78 27.42
CA LYS A 101 -17.55 -19.03 28.01
C LYS A 101 -16.25 -19.50 27.37
N TYR A 102 -16.03 -19.18 26.10
CA TYR A 102 -14.83 -19.54 25.34
C TYR A 102 -13.58 -18.79 25.83
N ILE A 103 -13.70 -17.47 26.08
CA ILE A 103 -12.62 -16.64 26.66
C ILE A 103 -12.19 -17.17 28.04
N LEU A 104 -13.13 -17.68 28.84
CA LEU A 104 -12.87 -18.25 30.17
C LEU A 104 -12.25 -19.66 30.15
N THR A 105 -12.21 -20.35 29.01
CA THR A 105 -11.77 -21.75 28.92
C THR A 105 -10.45 -21.96 28.16
N GLU A 106 -9.79 -20.88 27.72
CA GLU A 106 -8.50 -20.89 26.99
C GLU A 106 -8.41 -21.89 25.81
N ARG A 107 -9.55 -22.30 25.22
CA ARG A 107 -9.55 -23.25 24.11
C ARG A 107 -8.92 -22.60 22.86
N LYS A 108 -7.80 -23.15 22.40
CA LYS A 108 -7.17 -22.80 21.11
C LYS A 108 -7.87 -23.54 19.97
N GLY A 109 -8.81 -22.88 19.28
CA GLY A 109 -9.39 -23.36 18.01
C GLY A 109 -10.91 -23.62 18.03
N GLY A 110 -11.59 -23.37 16.90
CA GLY A 110 -13.04 -23.56 16.74
C GLY A 110 -13.87 -22.31 16.39
N LEU A 111 -13.23 -21.16 16.14
CA LEU A 111 -13.91 -19.92 15.73
C LEU A 111 -14.05 -19.77 14.20
N GLY A 112 -13.37 -20.60 13.42
CA GLY A 112 -13.31 -20.49 11.95
C GLY A 112 -14.67 -20.51 11.27
N LEU A 113 -15.52 -21.49 11.62
CA LEU A 113 -16.87 -21.59 11.06
C LEU A 113 -17.75 -20.37 11.42
N GLN A 114 -17.59 -19.80 12.62
CA GLN A 114 -18.30 -18.58 13.02
C GLN A 114 -17.82 -17.35 12.24
N LEU A 115 -16.52 -17.25 11.96
CA LEU A 115 -15.94 -16.20 11.13
C LEU A 115 -16.52 -16.26 9.71
N ILE A 116 -16.53 -17.46 9.10
CA ILE A 116 -17.10 -17.69 7.77
C ILE A 116 -18.59 -17.31 7.74
N GLN A 117 -19.38 -17.74 8.72
CA GLN A 117 -20.82 -17.42 8.81
C GLN A 117 -21.10 -15.92 9.05
N LYS A 118 -20.18 -15.19 9.68
CA LYS A 118 -20.33 -13.74 9.91
C LYS A 118 -19.93 -12.93 8.67
N ILE A 119 -19.02 -13.44 7.86
CA ILE A 119 -18.52 -12.78 6.65
C ILE A 119 -19.41 -13.07 5.45
N MET A 120 -19.78 -14.34 5.23
CA MET A 120 -20.55 -14.80 4.09
C MET A 120 -22.04 -14.67 4.34
N ASP A 121 -22.81 -14.32 3.32
CA ASP A 121 -24.26 -14.13 3.43
C ASP A 121 -25.01 -15.46 3.44
N GLU A 122 -24.42 -16.50 2.83
CA GLU A 122 -24.97 -17.85 2.79
C GLU A 122 -23.82 -18.87 2.79
N VAL A 123 -23.94 -19.91 3.62
CA VAL A 123 -22.97 -20.99 3.78
C VAL A 123 -23.74 -22.30 3.76
N ILE A 124 -23.52 -23.11 2.73
CA ILE A 124 -24.19 -24.40 2.54
C ILE A 124 -23.12 -25.48 2.45
N TYR A 125 -23.31 -26.57 3.19
CA TYR A 125 -22.45 -27.73 3.08
C TYR A 125 -23.29 -28.94 2.69
N GLN A 126 -22.81 -29.71 1.73
CA GLN A 126 -23.41 -30.95 1.27
C GLN A 126 -22.33 -32.01 1.17
N SER A 127 -22.68 -33.26 1.49
CA SER A 127 -21.79 -34.40 1.32
C SER A 127 -22.58 -35.53 0.66
N ASN A 128 -22.19 -35.90 -0.55
CA ASN A 128 -22.85 -36.93 -1.35
C ASN A 128 -21.79 -37.92 -1.86
N ASN A 129 -21.97 -39.22 -1.60
CA ASN A 129 -21.13 -40.30 -2.13
C ASN A 129 -19.60 -40.11 -1.95
N GLY A 130 -19.17 -39.49 -0.85
CA GLY A 130 -17.75 -39.27 -0.56
C GLY A 130 -17.14 -38.02 -1.20
N GLU A 131 -17.94 -37.19 -1.88
CA GLU A 131 -17.57 -35.82 -2.27
C GLU A 131 -18.28 -34.81 -1.36
N ASN A 132 -17.48 -33.93 -0.76
CA ASN A 132 -17.94 -32.84 0.07
C ASN A 132 -17.93 -31.55 -0.76
N GLU A 133 -18.96 -30.73 -0.61
CA GLU A 133 -19.08 -29.43 -1.26
C GLU A 133 -19.48 -28.37 -0.23
N LEU A 134 -18.61 -27.38 -0.04
CA LEU A 134 -18.89 -26.18 0.74
C LEU A 134 -19.11 -25.00 -0.20
N VAL A 135 -20.35 -24.49 -0.21
CA VAL A 135 -20.77 -23.35 -1.03
C VAL A 135 -20.87 -22.10 -0.15
N LEU A 136 -20.08 -21.09 -0.50
CA LEU A 136 -20.05 -19.81 0.19
C LEU A 136 -20.54 -18.72 -0.78
N THR A 137 -21.61 -17.99 -0.42
CA THR A 137 -22.12 -16.89 -1.26
C THR A 137 -22.02 -15.55 -0.53
N LYS A 138 -21.55 -14.53 -1.26
CA LYS A 138 -21.47 -13.14 -0.82
C LYS A 138 -22.28 -12.22 -1.73
N LYS A 139 -23.09 -11.34 -1.15
CA LYS A 139 -23.81 -10.27 -1.84
C LYS A 139 -22.95 -9.01 -1.85
N LEU A 140 -22.55 -8.57 -3.04
CA LEU A 140 -21.60 -7.47 -3.27
C LEU A 140 -22.26 -6.06 -3.21
N GLY A 141 -23.57 -5.99 -3.02
CA GLY A 141 -24.31 -4.75 -2.76
C GLY A 141 -24.40 -3.75 -3.94
N LYS A 142 -25.05 -2.61 -3.70
CA LYS A 142 -25.26 -1.55 -4.71
C LYS A 142 -23.95 -0.91 -5.20
N THR A 143 -22.92 -0.88 -4.37
CA THR A 143 -21.61 -0.30 -4.67
C THR A 143 -20.91 -1.03 -5.82
N TYR A 144 -20.98 -2.37 -5.86
CA TYR A 144 -20.46 -3.20 -6.94
C TYR A 144 -21.13 -2.93 -8.29
N LEU A 145 -22.46 -2.79 -8.31
CA LEU A 145 -23.20 -2.45 -9.53
C LEU A 145 -22.81 -1.07 -10.07
N SER A 146 -22.54 -0.11 -9.17
CA SER A 146 -22.03 1.22 -9.52
C SER A 146 -20.58 1.17 -10.05
N GLU A 147 -19.68 0.39 -9.42
CA GLU A 147 -18.29 0.26 -9.86
C GLU A 147 -18.17 -0.46 -11.21
N LYS A 148 -18.96 -1.52 -11.44
CA LYS A 148 -19.01 -2.22 -12.73
C LYS A 148 -19.51 -1.30 -13.87
N MET A 149 -20.39 -0.34 -13.58
CA MET A 149 -20.80 0.69 -14.53
C MET A 149 -19.73 1.79 -14.74
N LYS A 150 -18.86 2.06 -13.76
CA LYS A 150 -17.77 3.07 -13.86
C LYS A 150 -16.62 2.66 -14.78
N LEU A 151 -16.51 1.40 -15.19
CA LEU A 151 -15.42 0.87 -16.03
C LEU A 151 -15.38 1.37 -17.48
N LYS A 152 -16.33 2.24 -17.89
CA LYS A 152 -16.26 3.01 -19.14
C LYS A 152 -15.99 4.50 -18.91
N ARG A 153 -15.07 4.86 -18.00
CA ARG A 153 -14.64 6.26 -17.87
C ARG A 153 -13.59 6.59 -18.94
N PHE A 154 -13.98 7.50 -19.84
CA PHE A 154 -13.10 8.26 -20.72
C PHE A 154 -11.86 8.78 -19.96
N SER A 155 -10.68 8.65 -20.58
CA SER A 155 -9.41 9.16 -20.05
C SER A 155 -9.48 10.66 -19.73
N LEU A 156 -8.64 11.16 -18.81
CA LEU A 156 -8.57 12.59 -18.50
C LEU A 156 -8.37 13.44 -19.76
N ARG A 157 -7.53 12.95 -20.69
CA ARG A 157 -7.31 13.53 -22.02
C ARG A 157 -8.60 13.68 -22.82
N THR A 158 -9.38 12.60 -22.94
CA THR A 158 -10.63 12.61 -23.73
C THR A 158 -11.68 13.53 -23.13
N LYS A 159 -11.75 13.65 -21.80
CA LYS A 159 -12.64 14.61 -21.14
C LYS A 159 -12.25 16.07 -21.40
N LEU A 160 -10.97 16.39 -21.31
CA LEU A 160 -10.48 17.75 -21.57
C LEU A 160 -10.66 18.15 -23.04
N VAL A 161 -10.26 17.28 -23.97
CA VAL A 161 -10.45 17.53 -25.41
C VAL A 161 -11.91 17.73 -25.74
N PHE A 162 -12.81 16.87 -25.22
CA PHE A 162 -14.25 17.01 -25.45
C PHE A 162 -14.80 18.33 -24.89
N SER A 163 -14.45 18.68 -23.65
CA SER A 163 -14.97 19.88 -22.97
C SER A 163 -14.50 21.16 -23.67
N PHE A 164 -13.21 21.26 -24.01
CA PHE A 164 -12.68 22.42 -24.73
C PHE A 164 -13.21 22.50 -26.16
N SER A 165 -13.40 21.36 -26.84
CA SER A 165 -14.00 21.30 -28.16
C SER A 165 -15.42 21.85 -28.18
N LEU A 166 -16.23 21.52 -27.16
CA LEU A 166 -17.60 22.01 -27.05
C LEU A 166 -17.65 23.53 -26.83
N ILE A 167 -16.82 24.04 -25.93
CA ILE A 167 -16.70 25.49 -25.68
C ILE A 167 -16.26 26.22 -26.95
N PHE A 168 -15.28 25.67 -27.66
CA PHE A 168 -14.74 26.28 -28.87
C PHE A 168 -15.76 26.34 -30.02
N LEU A 169 -16.56 25.28 -30.20
CA LEU A 169 -17.68 25.28 -31.14
C LEU A 169 -18.74 26.32 -30.78
N PHE A 170 -19.08 26.44 -29.50
CA PHE A 170 -20.04 27.44 -29.03
C PHE A 170 -19.56 28.87 -29.30
N CYS A 171 -18.31 29.18 -28.98
CA CYS A 171 -17.70 30.47 -29.29
C CYS A 171 -17.65 30.76 -30.79
N GLY A 172 -17.32 29.75 -31.61
CA GLY A 172 -17.32 29.87 -33.07
C GLY A 172 -18.71 30.17 -33.65
N GLY A 173 -19.75 29.49 -33.15
CA GLY A 173 -21.14 29.75 -33.52
C GLY A 173 -21.60 31.16 -33.13
N PHE A 174 -21.27 31.60 -31.91
CA PHE A 174 -21.56 32.96 -31.45
C PHE A 174 -20.87 34.02 -32.32
N PHE A 175 -19.59 33.80 -32.66
CA PHE A 175 -18.83 34.69 -33.54
C PHE A 175 -19.46 34.80 -34.93
N TYR A 176 -19.86 33.67 -35.52
CA TYR A 176 -20.55 33.64 -36.81
C TYR A 176 -21.83 34.48 -36.79
N TYR A 177 -22.66 34.30 -35.76
CA TYR A 177 -23.92 35.02 -35.61
C TYR A 177 -23.69 36.54 -35.50
N TYR A 178 -22.84 36.97 -34.57
CA TYR A 178 -22.60 38.39 -34.28
C TYR A 178 -22.03 39.15 -35.48
N PHE A 179 -20.99 38.61 -36.12
CA PHE A 179 -20.38 39.25 -37.27
C PHE A 179 -21.19 39.06 -38.55
N GLY A 180 -21.92 37.97 -38.68
CA GLY A 180 -22.85 37.75 -39.79
C GLY A 180 -23.94 38.82 -39.86
N GLU A 181 -24.54 39.16 -38.72
CA GLU A 181 -25.54 40.25 -38.63
C GLU A 181 -24.92 41.62 -38.98
N LYS A 182 -23.70 41.88 -38.50
CA LYS A 182 -22.98 43.13 -38.80
C LYS A 182 -22.65 43.29 -40.28
N ILE A 183 -22.15 42.23 -40.93
CA ILE A 183 -21.85 42.22 -42.37
C ILE A 183 -23.14 42.43 -43.17
N GLU A 184 -24.23 41.79 -42.79
CA GLU A 184 -25.52 41.93 -43.45
C GLU A 184 -26.03 43.37 -43.42
N LYS A 185 -26.06 44.01 -42.24
CA LYS A 185 -26.44 45.42 -42.11
C LYS A 185 -25.53 46.36 -42.89
N GLN A 186 -24.21 46.14 -42.85
CA GLN A 186 -23.23 46.98 -43.55
C GLN A 186 -23.33 46.85 -45.07
N THR A 187 -23.43 45.63 -45.59
CA THR A 187 -23.55 45.39 -47.04
C THR A 187 -24.88 45.92 -47.57
N PHE A 188 -25.98 45.68 -46.87
CA PHE A 188 -27.28 46.25 -47.24
C PHE A 188 -27.24 47.79 -47.27
N GLY A 189 -26.70 48.42 -46.21
CA GLY A 189 -26.55 49.87 -46.15
C GLY A 189 -25.66 50.43 -47.26
N ARG A 190 -24.56 49.75 -47.60
CA ARG A 190 -23.67 50.14 -48.71
C ARG A 190 -24.40 50.11 -50.06
N VAL A 191 -25.13 49.02 -50.34
CA VAL A 191 -25.90 48.87 -51.59
C VAL A 191 -26.99 49.94 -51.68
N LEU A 192 -27.69 50.19 -50.57
CA LEU A 192 -28.74 51.20 -50.51
C LEU A 192 -28.18 52.61 -50.75
N ASN A 193 -27.11 52.99 -50.04
CA ASN A 193 -26.51 54.33 -50.18
C ASN A 193 -25.94 54.57 -51.58
N SER A 194 -25.25 53.59 -52.18
CA SER A 194 -24.74 53.72 -53.55
C SER A 194 -25.84 53.90 -54.59
N ASN A 195 -27.00 53.25 -54.38
CA ASN A 195 -28.16 53.39 -55.25
C ASN A 195 -28.97 54.67 -54.97
N LEU A 196 -28.95 55.19 -53.74
CA LEU A 196 -29.47 56.52 -53.42
C LEU A 196 -28.61 57.63 -54.06
N GLU A 197 -27.28 57.50 -54.06
CA GLU A 197 -26.40 58.43 -54.79
C GLU A 197 -26.67 58.38 -56.30
N LEU A 198 -26.86 57.17 -56.84
CA LEU A 198 -27.26 57.00 -58.24
C LEU A 198 -28.57 57.72 -58.54
N ILE A 199 -29.65 57.47 -57.78
CA ILE A 199 -30.97 58.06 -58.03
C ILE A 199 -30.94 59.59 -57.86
N ASN A 200 -30.16 60.11 -56.91
CA ASN A 200 -29.96 61.55 -56.74
C ASN A 200 -29.24 62.17 -57.94
N ASN A 201 -28.19 61.53 -58.47
CA ASN A 201 -27.51 62.00 -59.68
C ASN A 201 -28.43 61.97 -60.90
N LEU A 202 -29.27 60.94 -61.04
CA LEU A 202 -30.28 60.90 -62.10
C LEU A 202 -31.30 62.01 -61.93
N THR A 203 -31.75 62.28 -60.70
CA THR A 203 -32.69 63.36 -60.39
C THR A 203 -32.14 64.71 -60.82
N LEU A 204 -30.86 65.00 -60.52
CA LEU A 204 -30.20 66.24 -60.94
C LEU A 204 -30.12 66.36 -62.46
N ASN A 205 -29.66 65.30 -63.13
CA ASN A 205 -29.45 65.32 -64.58
C ASN A 205 -30.76 65.24 -65.38
N SER A 206 -31.87 64.82 -64.76
CA SER A 206 -33.18 64.70 -65.44
C SER A 206 -33.95 66.02 -65.50
N LYS A 207 -33.56 67.04 -64.73
CA LYS A 207 -34.26 68.34 -64.65
C LYS A 207 -34.40 69.01 -66.01
N ASP A 208 -33.27 69.22 -66.68
CA ASP A 208 -33.23 69.93 -67.96
C ASP A 208 -34.00 69.18 -69.05
N TYR A 209 -33.93 67.85 -69.04
CA TYR A 209 -34.65 67.04 -70.02
C TYR A 209 -36.17 67.00 -69.77
N LEU A 210 -36.61 66.97 -68.50
CA LEU A 210 -38.03 67.06 -68.15
C LEU A 210 -38.60 68.44 -68.47
N TYR A 211 -37.84 69.51 -68.21
CA TYR A 211 -38.23 70.87 -68.54
C TYR A 211 -38.37 71.07 -70.06
N ASN A 212 -37.41 70.54 -70.84
CA ASN A 212 -37.40 70.63 -72.30
C ASN A 212 -38.26 69.56 -73.01
N LYS A 213 -38.89 68.65 -72.26
CA LYS A 213 -39.68 67.51 -72.78
C LYS A 213 -38.89 66.62 -73.77
N ASP A 214 -37.62 66.36 -73.47
CA ASP A 214 -36.74 65.46 -74.24
C ASP A 214 -36.79 64.03 -73.69
N ASP A 215 -37.68 63.22 -74.25
CA ASP A 215 -37.89 61.81 -73.88
C ASP A 215 -36.70 60.92 -74.26
N LEU A 216 -36.05 61.16 -75.40
CA LEU A 216 -34.89 60.41 -75.87
C LEU A 216 -33.66 60.62 -74.97
N GLY A 217 -33.45 61.86 -74.51
CA GLY A 217 -32.42 62.20 -73.52
C GLY A 217 -32.63 61.45 -72.19
N LEU A 218 -33.86 61.45 -71.67
CA LEU A 218 -34.22 60.73 -70.45
C LEU A 218 -34.06 59.21 -70.60
N ALA A 219 -34.45 58.64 -71.75
CA ALA A 219 -34.31 57.22 -72.04
C ALA A 219 -32.83 56.78 -72.06
N ASN A 220 -31.95 57.56 -72.69
CA ASN A 220 -30.51 57.29 -72.70
C ASN A 220 -29.89 57.40 -71.30
N LEU A 221 -30.34 58.38 -70.51
CA LEU A 221 -29.88 58.61 -69.14
C LEU A 221 -30.19 57.40 -68.23
N VAL A 222 -31.43 56.90 -68.24
CA VAL A 222 -31.79 55.74 -67.41
C VAL A 222 -31.16 54.44 -67.91
N PHE A 223 -31.01 54.25 -69.22
CA PHE A 223 -30.39 53.06 -69.79
C PHE A 223 -28.91 52.96 -69.42
N ASN A 224 -28.17 54.07 -69.56
CA ASN A 224 -26.77 54.14 -69.17
C ASN A 224 -26.57 53.97 -67.66
N ALA A 225 -27.49 54.48 -66.85
CA ALA A 225 -27.43 54.35 -65.39
C ALA A 225 -27.64 52.92 -64.89
N LYS A 226 -28.47 52.13 -65.59
CA LYS A 226 -28.67 50.69 -65.30
C LYS A 226 -27.53 49.82 -65.84
N ARG A 227 -26.86 50.25 -66.91
CA ARG A 227 -25.88 49.42 -67.64
C ARG A 227 -24.80 48.88 -66.69
N GLY A 228 -24.66 47.55 -66.67
CA GLY A 228 -23.68 46.85 -65.82
C GLY A 228 -24.09 46.66 -64.35
N LYS A 229 -25.26 47.17 -63.92
CA LYS A 229 -25.77 47.02 -62.55
C LYS A 229 -26.87 45.96 -62.48
N GLY A 230 -26.47 44.71 -62.24
CA GLY A 230 -27.36 43.55 -62.23
C GLY A 230 -28.35 43.49 -61.07
N GLU A 231 -28.20 44.35 -60.06
CA GLU A 231 -29.09 44.53 -58.92
C GLU A 231 -30.30 45.42 -59.23
N ILE A 232 -30.23 46.24 -60.29
CA ILE A 232 -31.31 47.14 -60.69
C ILE A 232 -32.31 46.40 -61.57
N ALA A 233 -33.52 46.18 -61.06
CA ALA A 233 -34.64 45.65 -61.83
C ALA A 233 -35.09 46.64 -62.91
N TYR A 234 -35.35 47.87 -62.50
CA TYR A 234 -35.81 48.94 -63.36
C TYR A 234 -35.46 50.32 -62.81
N LEU A 235 -35.49 51.29 -63.73
CA LEU A 235 -35.39 52.72 -63.54
C LEU A 235 -36.51 53.35 -64.35
N LEU A 236 -37.29 54.24 -63.72
CA LEU A 236 -38.37 54.98 -64.35
C LEU A 236 -38.23 56.47 -64.03
N ILE A 237 -38.65 57.32 -64.95
CA ILE A 237 -38.83 58.76 -64.70
C ILE A 237 -40.28 59.09 -65.03
N LEU A 238 -40.98 59.68 -64.06
CA LEU A 238 -42.38 60.08 -64.17
C LEU A 238 -42.52 61.60 -64.14
N ASP A 239 -43.54 62.15 -64.77
CA ASP A 239 -43.98 63.54 -64.57
C ASP A 239 -44.90 63.68 -63.33
N PRO A 240 -45.33 64.91 -62.95
CA PRO A 240 -46.19 65.13 -61.78
C PRO A 240 -47.55 64.43 -61.89
N GLU A 241 -48.03 64.19 -63.11
CA GLU A 241 -49.28 63.46 -63.39
C GLU A 241 -49.11 61.93 -63.36
N GLY A 242 -47.89 61.42 -63.17
CA GLY A 242 -47.58 59.99 -63.06
C GLY A 242 -47.39 59.28 -64.40
N LYS A 243 -47.18 60.03 -65.49
CA LYS A 243 -46.91 59.50 -66.83
C LYS A 243 -45.43 59.14 -66.96
N ILE A 244 -45.12 58.01 -67.58
CA ILE A 244 -43.75 57.52 -67.75
C ILE A 244 -43.07 58.27 -68.89
N TRP A 245 -41.96 58.96 -68.61
CA TRP A 245 -41.13 59.62 -69.61
C TRP A 245 -39.91 58.80 -70.02
N ALA A 246 -39.41 57.96 -69.13
CA ALA A 246 -38.34 57.00 -69.45
C ALA A 246 -38.51 55.72 -68.63
N SER A 247 -38.22 54.57 -69.26
CA SER A 247 -38.26 53.26 -68.62
C SER A 247 -37.17 52.34 -69.14
N THR A 248 -36.51 51.64 -68.21
CA THR A 248 -35.57 50.55 -68.52
C THR A 248 -36.18 49.16 -68.42
N ALA A 249 -37.46 49.06 -68.05
CA ALA A 249 -38.20 47.79 -67.98
C ALA A 249 -38.90 47.49 -69.30
N ASN A 250 -39.61 48.48 -69.84
CA ASN A 250 -40.38 48.35 -71.08
C ASN A 250 -40.48 49.70 -71.79
N GLN A 251 -39.87 49.81 -72.98
CA GLN A 251 -39.89 51.05 -73.77
C GLN A 251 -41.26 51.33 -74.39
N THR A 252 -42.13 50.33 -74.51
CA THR A 252 -43.50 50.50 -75.08
C THR A 252 -44.47 51.16 -74.11
N GLU A 253 -44.11 51.30 -72.83
CA GLU A 253 -44.90 51.96 -71.79
C GLU A 253 -44.57 53.45 -71.62
N VAL A 254 -43.62 53.97 -72.40
CA VAL A 254 -43.31 55.41 -72.42
C VAL A 254 -44.55 56.18 -72.89
N LEU A 255 -44.88 57.26 -72.18
CA LEU A 255 -46.09 58.06 -72.26
C LEU A 255 -47.39 57.41 -71.73
N SER A 256 -47.32 56.25 -71.06
CA SER A 256 -48.45 55.66 -70.33
C SER A 256 -48.45 56.06 -68.84
N ASN A 257 -49.59 55.91 -68.16
CA ASN A 257 -49.69 56.19 -66.72
C ASN A 257 -49.13 55.02 -65.90
N TYR A 258 -48.20 55.32 -64.99
CA TYR A 258 -47.62 54.31 -64.11
C TYR A 258 -48.62 53.88 -63.02
N GLN A 259 -48.79 52.58 -62.84
CA GLN A 259 -49.58 52.03 -61.73
C GLN A 259 -48.65 51.62 -60.59
N PHE A 260 -48.79 52.31 -59.47
CA PHE A 260 -48.05 51.97 -58.25
C PHE A 260 -48.51 50.62 -57.70
N PRO A 261 -47.58 49.73 -57.29
CA PRO A 261 -47.94 48.57 -56.49
C PRO A 261 -48.64 49.01 -55.18
N PRO A 262 -49.65 48.26 -54.70
CA PRO A 262 -50.46 48.67 -53.56
C PRO A 262 -49.66 48.83 -52.25
N GLU A 263 -48.48 48.22 -52.15
CA GLU A 263 -47.58 48.32 -51.00
C GLU A 263 -46.67 49.57 -51.03
N ILE A 264 -46.64 50.31 -52.16
CA ILE A 264 -45.77 51.48 -52.35
C ILE A 264 -46.56 52.76 -52.10
N ASN A 265 -46.10 53.54 -51.11
CA ASN A 265 -46.55 54.90 -50.89
C ASN A 265 -45.74 55.88 -51.77
N PRO A 266 -46.35 56.54 -52.76
CA PRO A 266 -45.65 57.43 -53.68
C PRO A 266 -45.10 58.70 -53.01
N LEU A 267 -45.55 59.04 -51.80
CA LEU A 267 -45.12 60.24 -51.07
C LEU A 267 -43.89 60.01 -50.17
N LEU A 268 -43.43 58.75 -50.04
CA LEU A 268 -42.27 58.39 -49.23
C LEU A 268 -40.98 58.42 -50.07
N TYR A 269 -40.36 59.59 -50.10
CA TYR A 269 -39.10 59.83 -50.81
C TYR A 269 -37.87 59.36 -50.01
N SER A 270 -36.83 58.94 -50.73
CA SER A 270 -35.53 58.53 -50.18
C SER A 270 -35.54 57.36 -49.18
N THR A 271 -36.69 56.73 -48.95
CA THR A 271 -36.84 55.54 -48.10
C THR A 271 -37.14 54.30 -48.95
N PRO A 272 -36.40 53.19 -48.79
CA PRO A 272 -36.66 51.96 -49.53
C PRO A 272 -37.97 51.32 -49.06
N GLN A 273 -38.85 51.05 -50.01
CA GLN A 273 -40.14 50.38 -49.78
C GLN A 273 -40.12 49.00 -50.43
N ARG A 274 -40.67 47.99 -49.77
CA ARG A 274 -40.57 46.59 -50.26
C ARG A 274 -41.91 46.10 -50.78
N TYR A 275 -41.93 45.54 -51.98
CA TYR A 275 -43.11 44.89 -52.56
C TYR A 275 -42.73 43.59 -53.29
N PHE A 276 -43.73 42.79 -53.67
CA PHE A 276 -43.53 41.54 -54.40
C PHE A 276 -44.01 41.67 -55.85
N ASP A 277 -43.10 41.44 -56.79
CA ASP A 277 -43.39 41.30 -58.21
C ASP A 277 -43.46 39.82 -58.62
N ARG A 278 -44.45 39.45 -59.44
CA ARG A 278 -44.67 38.03 -59.82
C ARG A 278 -43.54 37.45 -60.67
N ASN A 279 -42.85 38.27 -61.45
CA ASN A 279 -41.82 37.84 -62.39
C ASN A 279 -40.40 38.03 -61.80
N LEU A 280 -40.21 39.09 -61.04
CA LEU A 280 -38.91 39.54 -60.53
C LEU A 280 -38.70 39.19 -59.04
N GLY A 281 -39.76 38.79 -58.34
CA GLY A 281 -39.74 38.50 -56.91
C GLY A 281 -39.80 39.77 -56.05
N TYR A 282 -39.23 39.72 -54.85
CA TYR A 282 -39.23 40.89 -53.97
C TYR A 282 -38.29 41.99 -54.46
N ILE A 283 -38.80 43.22 -54.46
CA ILE A 283 -38.11 44.42 -54.93
C ILE A 283 -38.10 45.47 -53.82
N TYR A 284 -36.96 46.15 -53.65
CA TYR A 284 -36.88 47.41 -52.92
C TYR A 284 -37.03 48.58 -53.90
N HIS A 285 -38.12 49.32 -53.75
CA HIS A 285 -38.47 50.50 -54.54
C HIS A 285 -37.99 51.76 -53.83
N LEU A 286 -37.27 52.61 -54.55
CA LEU A 286 -36.83 53.94 -54.13
C LEU A 286 -37.45 55.01 -55.03
N ILE A 287 -37.88 56.12 -54.43
CA ILE A 287 -38.48 57.26 -55.13
C ILE A 287 -37.72 58.53 -54.75
N GLN A 288 -37.33 59.33 -55.73
CA GLN A 288 -36.70 60.64 -55.52
C GLN A 288 -37.43 61.72 -56.32
N PRO A 289 -37.84 62.84 -55.72
CA PRO A 289 -38.56 63.88 -56.43
C PRO A 289 -37.59 64.75 -57.24
N VAL A 290 -37.97 65.08 -58.47
CA VAL A 290 -37.27 66.05 -59.32
C VAL A 290 -37.92 67.40 -59.11
N THR A 291 -37.20 68.34 -58.49
CA THR A 291 -37.72 69.69 -58.22
C THR A 291 -36.83 70.80 -58.76
N GLU A 292 -37.44 71.91 -59.15
CA GLU A 292 -36.78 73.15 -59.54
C GLU A 292 -37.50 74.34 -58.91
N ALA A 293 -36.77 75.18 -58.16
CA ALA A 293 -37.33 76.35 -57.47
C ALA A 293 -38.66 76.07 -56.72
N GLU A 294 -38.71 74.96 -55.98
CA GLU A 294 -39.87 74.43 -55.23
C GLU A 294 -41.02 73.82 -56.06
N ASN A 295 -40.97 73.84 -57.39
CA ASN A 295 -41.92 73.15 -58.25
C ASN A 295 -41.52 71.69 -58.47
N LEU A 296 -42.49 70.76 -58.36
CA LEU A 296 -42.31 69.36 -58.71
C LEU A 296 -42.36 69.20 -60.24
N LEU A 297 -41.24 68.80 -60.84
CA LEU A 297 -41.12 68.51 -62.27
C LEU A 297 -41.37 67.03 -62.59
N GLY A 298 -41.28 66.15 -61.59
CA GLY A 298 -41.44 64.72 -61.78
C GLY A 298 -40.79 63.92 -60.65
N SER A 299 -40.57 62.63 -60.88
CA SER A 299 -39.91 61.75 -59.92
C SER A 299 -39.12 60.63 -60.60
N VAL A 300 -38.00 60.24 -60.01
CA VAL A 300 -37.17 59.11 -60.44
C VAL A 300 -37.45 57.93 -59.53
N HIS A 301 -37.70 56.76 -60.13
CA HIS A 301 -38.04 55.53 -59.44
C HIS A 301 -36.99 54.47 -59.75
N LEU A 302 -36.53 53.76 -58.73
CA LEU A 302 -35.53 52.70 -58.84
C LEU A 302 -36.02 51.44 -58.13
N GLY A 303 -36.07 50.33 -58.85
CA GLY A 303 -36.36 49.01 -58.29
C GLY A 303 -35.09 48.18 -58.14
N LEU A 304 -34.80 47.68 -56.94
CA LEU A 304 -33.65 46.82 -56.65
C LEU A 304 -34.10 45.38 -56.33
N LEU A 305 -33.49 44.38 -56.95
CA LEU A 305 -33.79 42.97 -56.75
C LEU A 305 -33.27 42.46 -55.39
N GLU A 306 -34.16 42.03 -54.49
CA GLU A 306 -33.75 41.50 -53.17
C GLU A 306 -32.86 40.25 -53.31
N SER A 307 -33.10 39.41 -54.33
CA SER A 307 -32.31 38.20 -54.59
C SER A 307 -30.84 38.52 -54.90
N LYS A 308 -30.58 39.61 -55.64
CA LYS A 308 -29.23 40.08 -55.96
C LYS A 308 -28.54 40.69 -54.75
N ILE A 309 -29.27 41.44 -53.93
CA ILE A 309 -28.75 41.97 -52.67
C ILE A 309 -28.40 40.83 -51.70
N LYS A 310 -29.26 39.82 -51.55
CA LYS A 310 -28.99 38.63 -50.75
C LYS A 310 -27.77 37.84 -51.24
N ALA A 311 -27.60 37.72 -52.56
CA ALA A 311 -26.41 37.09 -53.13
C ALA A 311 -25.13 37.84 -52.76
N GLN A 312 -25.11 39.18 -52.83
CA GLN A 312 -23.97 40.00 -52.42
C GLN A 312 -23.69 39.92 -50.90
N ILE A 313 -24.74 39.82 -50.07
CA ILE A 313 -24.59 39.58 -48.63
C ILE A 313 -23.98 38.21 -48.38
N GLN A 314 -24.44 37.17 -49.08
CA GLN A 314 -23.91 35.81 -48.94
C GLN A 314 -22.44 35.73 -49.38
N GLU A 315 -22.09 36.38 -50.48
CA GLU A 315 -20.71 36.50 -50.96
C GLU A 315 -19.83 37.21 -49.91
N SER A 316 -20.33 38.31 -49.32
CA SER A 316 -19.66 39.01 -48.23
C SER A 316 -19.47 38.13 -46.99
N LYS A 317 -20.42 37.23 -46.69
CA LYS A 317 -20.35 36.27 -45.57
C LYS A 317 -19.40 35.09 -45.84
N GLN A 318 -19.12 34.75 -47.10
CA GLN A 318 -18.25 33.61 -47.45
C GLN A 318 -16.83 33.77 -46.89
N GLY A 319 -16.30 35.00 -46.91
CA GLY A 319 -14.99 35.30 -46.30
C GLY A 319 -14.94 34.96 -44.81
N LEU A 320 -16.04 35.23 -44.07
CA LEU A 320 -16.16 34.91 -42.66
C LEU A 320 -16.19 33.40 -42.42
N ILE A 321 -16.89 32.63 -43.27
CA ILE A 321 -16.95 31.16 -43.18
C ILE A 321 -15.55 30.56 -43.39
N ASN A 322 -14.79 31.07 -44.36
CA ASN A 322 -13.44 30.58 -44.63
C ASN A 322 -12.50 30.83 -43.45
N ILE A 323 -12.54 32.04 -42.86
CA ILE A 323 -11.75 32.39 -41.67
C ILE A 323 -12.15 31.51 -40.48
N LEU A 324 -13.44 31.34 -40.23
CA LEU A 324 -13.93 30.53 -39.11
C LEU A 324 -13.53 29.05 -39.25
N SER A 325 -13.59 28.51 -40.46
CA SER A 325 -13.16 27.13 -40.75
C SER A 325 -11.68 26.93 -40.46
N LEU A 326 -10.84 27.90 -40.80
CA LEU A 326 -9.41 27.88 -40.52
C LEU A 326 -9.14 27.92 -39.00
N ILE A 327 -9.82 28.83 -38.29
CA ILE A 327 -9.75 28.92 -36.82
C ILE A 327 -10.17 27.60 -36.17
N LEU A 328 -11.23 26.95 -36.68
CA LEU A 328 -11.69 25.68 -36.15
C LEU A 328 -10.62 24.58 -36.26
N VAL A 329 -10.01 24.42 -37.44
CA VAL A 329 -8.96 23.42 -37.68
C VAL A 329 -7.76 23.66 -36.77
N PHE A 330 -7.23 24.88 -36.73
CA PHE A 330 -6.07 25.20 -35.89
C PHE A 330 -6.38 25.13 -34.40
N GLY A 331 -7.58 25.52 -33.98
CA GLY A 331 -8.00 25.44 -32.59
C GLY A 331 -8.14 23.99 -32.09
N PHE A 332 -8.73 23.09 -32.88
CA PHE A 332 -8.76 21.67 -32.52
C PHE A 332 -7.36 21.05 -32.43
N LEU A 333 -6.46 21.42 -33.35
CA LEU A 333 -5.07 21.00 -33.31
C LEU A 333 -4.37 21.50 -32.04
N ALA A 334 -4.54 22.78 -31.69
CA ALA A 334 -3.99 23.37 -30.47
C ALA A 334 -4.54 22.72 -29.20
N ILE A 335 -5.85 22.45 -29.13
CA ILE A 335 -6.49 21.72 -28.01
C ILE A 335 -5.88 20.32 -27.85
N TYR A 336 -5.67 19.61 -28.96
CA TYR A 336 -5.08 18.27 -28.94
C TYR A 336 -3.63 18.27 -28.46
N ILE A 337 -2.82 19.22 -28.92
CA ILE A 337 -1.42 19.40 -28.53
C ILE A 337 -1.30 19.80 -27.06
N SER A 338 -2.05 20.83 -26.64
CA SER A 338 -2.07 21.32 -25.25
C SER A 338 -2.50 20.23 -24.27
N SER A 339 -3.53 19.45 -24.64
CA SER A 339 -3.95 18.30 -23.83
C SER A 339 -2.85 17.24 -23.69
N SER A 340 -2.05 17.02 -24.73
CA SER A 340 -0.91 16.09 -24.67
C SER A 340 0.19 16.60 -23.75
N TRP A 341 0.51 17.90 -23.84
CA TRP A 341 1.53 18.55 -23.00
C TRP A 341 1.17 18.50 -21.51
N LEU A 342 -0.10 18.71 -21.16
CA LEU A 342 -0.57 18.74 -19.78
C LEU A 342 -0.73 17.34 -19.15
N VAL A 343 -1.18 16.36 -19.92
CA VAL A 343 -1.50 15.02 -19.38
C VAL A 343 -0.27 14.09 -19.34
N HIS A 344 0.71 14.29 -20.23
CA HIS A 344 1.90 13.44 -20.29
C HIS A 344 2.72 13.39 -18.98
N PRO A 345 3.11 14.52 -18.35
CA PRO A 345 3.90 14.49 -17.11
C PRO A 345 3.17 13.78 -15.97
N LEU A 346 1.85 14.00 -15.84
CA LEU A 346 1.01 13.33 -14.83
C LEU A 346 0.96 11.81 -15.00
N ARG A 347 0.97 11.32 -16.24
CA ARG A 347 0.98 9.88 -16.52
C ARG A 347 2.34 9.27 -16.19
N LYS A 348 3.43 9.93 -16.58
CA LYS A 348 4.79 9.47 -16.28
C LYS A 348 5.01 9.37 -14.76
N PHE A 349 4.61 10.40 -14.02
CA PHE A 349 4.64 10.41 -12.55
C PHE A 349 3.86 9.25 -11.92
N LYS A 350 2.67 8.91 -12.45
CA LYS A 350 1.89 7.76 -11.98
C LYS A 350 2.61 6.42 -12.21
N GLU A 351 3.26 6.27 -13.36
CA GLU A 351 3.98 5.05 -13.72
C GLU A 351 5.24 4.89 -12.86
N ASP A 352 5.92 5.99 -12.58
CA ASP A 352 7.09 6.11 -11.71
C ASP A 352 6.81 5.73 -10.23
N ILE A 353 5.69 6.19 -9.67
CA ILE A 353 5.24 5.79 -8.31
C ILE A 353 4.98 4.28 -8.26
N LYS A 354 4.29 3.73 -9.25
CA LYS A 354 3.97 2.30 -9.30
C LYS A 354 5.20 1.40 -9.36
N GLN A 355 6.28 1.86 -9.98
CA GLN A 355 7.53 1.09 -10.03
C GLN A 355 8.29 1.10 -8.70
N THR A 356 8.09 2.14 -7.88
CA THR A 356 8.75 2.32 -6.58
C THR A 356 8.10 1.47 -5.48
N GLU A 357 6.82 1.10 -5.62
CA GLU A 357 6.15 0.14 -4.72
C GLU A 357 6.69 -1.30 -4.80
N GLY A 358 7.50 -1.63 -5.82
CA GLY A 358 8.00 -2.99 -6.05
C GLY A 358 9.51 -3.21 -5.89
N ARG A 359 10.31 -2.16 -5.66
CA ARG A 359 11.77 -2.27 -5.53
C ARG A 359 12.28 -1.43 -4.38
N ASP A 360 13.08 -2.06 -3.52
CA ASP A 360 13.83 -1.34 -2.49
C ASP A 360 14.76 -0.32 -3.14
N GLY A 361 14.33 0.94 -3.04
CA GLY A 361 15.16 2.12 -2.90
C GLY A 361 16.34 2.24 -3.85
N LYS A 362 16.10 2.88 -5.00
CA LYS A 362 16.99 3.79 -5.75
C LYS A 362 16.50 3.86 -7.21
N ALA A 363 15.38 4.53 -7.42
CA ALA A 363 15.10 5.10 -8.72
C ALA A 363 15.27 6.61 -8.58
N GLU A 364 16.39 7.14 -9.08
CA GLU A 364 16.53 8.57 -9.32
C GLU A 364 15.49 8.96 -10.38
N LEU A 365 14.38 9.48 -9.89
CA LEU A 365 13.28 9.95 -10.72
C LEU A 365 13.72 11.22 -11.42
N SER A 366 13.57 11.24 -12.75
CA SER A 366 13.90 12.40 -13.58
C SER A 366 13.17 13.62 -13.01
N THR A 367 13.94 14.60 -12.57
CA THR A 367 13.42 15.84 -11.98
C THR A 367 12.35 16.44 -12.90
N PRO A 368 11.10 16.61 -12.43
CA PRO A 368 10.15 17.42 -13.16
C PRO A 368 10.73 18.84 -13.27
N LYS A 369 10.42 19.55 -14.36
CA LYS A 369 10.75 20.98 -14.48
C LYS A 369 10.21 21.75 -13.26
N GLN A 370 10.83 22.89 -12.95
CA GLN A 370 10.41 23.83 -11.89
C GLN A 370 9.06 24.49 -12.20
N ASP A 371 8.01 23.69 -12.32
CA ASP A 371 6.62 24.11 -12.44
C ASP A 371 5.82 23.60 -11.23
N GLU A 372 4.58 24.06 -11.07
CA GLU A 372 3.71 23.72 -9.94
C GLU A 372 3.44 22.20 -9.85
N ILE A 373 3.54 21.47 -10.96
CA ILE A 373 3.39 20.02 -11.00
C ILE A 373 4.64 19.35 -10.40
N GLY A 374 5.83 19.90 -10.66
CA GLY A 374 7.07 19.49 -10.02
C GLY A 374 7.08 19.67 -8.50
N GLU A 375 6.59 20.80 -7.99
CA GLU A 375 6.50 21.06 -6.55
C GLU A 375 5.58 20.07 -5.83
N ILE A 376 4.43 19.75 -6.44
CA ILE A 376 3.50 18.74 -5.91
C ILE A 376 4.16 17.35 -5.90
N ALA A 377 4.89 17.00 -6.97
CA ALA A 377 5.61 15.73 -7.04
C ALA A 377 6.68 15.62 -5.95
N GLN A 378 7.45 16.69 -5.72
CA GLN A 378 8.48 16.74 -4.69
C GLN A 378 7.89 16.65 -3.27
N SER A 379 6.81 17.40 -3.00
CA SER A 379 6.11 17.36 -1.71
C SER A 379 5.56 15.95 -1.41
N PHE A 380 4.97 15.31 -2.42
CA PHE A 380 4.48 13.94 -2.30
C PHE A 380 5.61 12.93 -2.04
N GLN A 381 6.77 13.11 -2.68
CA GLN A 381 7.95 12.29 -2.45
C GLN A 381 8.47 12.44 -1.02
N GLU A 382 8.55 13.65 -0.50
CA GLU A 382 8.99 13.92 0.87
C GLU A 382 8.05 13.30 1.92
N ILE A 383 6.73 13.40 1.71
CA ILE A 383 5.75 12.75 2.59
C ILE A 383 5.90 11.22 2.52
N SER A 384 6.06 10.66 1.32
CA SER A 384 6.19 9.22 1.14
C SER A 384 7.47 8.66 1.76
N SER A 385 8.60 9.38 1.62
CA SER A 385 9.86 8.98 2.24
C SER A 385 9.79 9.06 3.77
N LYS A 386 9.28 10.17 4.31
CA LYS A 386 9.04 10.33 5.76
C LYS A 386 8.10 9.27 6.30
N PHE A 387 7.04 8.92 5.56
CA PHE A 387 6.12 7.86 5.96
C PHE A 387 6.80 6.50 6.01
N LYS A 388 7.60 6.14 4.99
CA LYS A 388 8.36 4.86 4.96
C LYS A 388 9.39 4.80 6.09
N GLU A 389 10.08 5.90 6.36
CA GLU A 389 11.05 6.00 7.46
C GLU A 389 10.36 5.87 8.83
N THR A 390 9.25 6.58 9.04
CA THR A 390 8.45 6.50 10.27
C THR A 390 7.92 5.09 10.50
N GLN A 391 7.42 4.42 9.45
CA GLN A 391 6.94 3.05 9.55
C GLN A 391 8.08 2.10 9.96
N LYS A 392 9.27 2.25 9.36
CA LYS A 392 10.45 1.47 9.72
C LYS A 392 10.85 1.67 11.18
N LEU A 393 10.82 2.92 11.67
CA LEU A 393 11.10 3.23 13.08
C LEU A 393 10.08 2.59 14.02
N LEU A 394 8.78 2.64 13.68
CA LEU A 394 7.72 2.00 14.46
C LEU A 394 7.89 0.48 14.52
N ASP A 395 8.25 -0.14 13.39
CA ASP A 395 8.48 -1.59 13.35
C ASP A 395 9.73 -1.98 14.14
N GLN A 396 10.80 -1.18 14.09
CA GLN A 396 12.01 -1.37 14.91
C GLN A 396 11.71 -1.23 16.40
N GLU A 397 10.93 -0.21 16.80
CA GLU A 397 10.56 0.01 18.19
C GLU A 397 9.71 -1.14 18.73
N LYS A 398 8.77 -1.66 17.95
CA LYS A 398 7.99 -2.85 18.32
C LYS A 398 8.86 -4.08 18.54
N ILE A 399 9.78 -4.35 17.62
CA ILE A 399 10.71 -5.47 17.76
C ILE A 399 11.54 -5.31 19.03
N LYS A 400 12.04 -4.10 19.31
CA LYS A 400 12.80 -3.81 20.53
C LYS A 400 11.98 -4.10 21.79
N GLN A 401 10.73 -3.65 21.84
CA GLN A 401 9.82 -3.92 22.97
C GLN A 401 9.54 -5.42 23.15
N GLU A 402 9.38 -6.18 22.06
CA GLU A 402 9.19 -7.63 22.12
C GLU A 402 10.43 -8.35 22.66
N VAL A 403 11.64 -7.90 22.28
CA VAL A 403 12.90 -8.48 22.79
C VAL A 403 13.14 -8.10 24.25
N GLU A 404 12.87 -6.86 24.66
CA GLU A 404 12.91 -6.43 26.07
C GLU A 404 11.95 -7.26 26.95
N LEU A 405 10.75 -7.57 26.46
CA LEU A 405 9.82 -8.44 27.17
C LEU A 405 10.40 -9.86 27.34
N ALA A 406 11.01 -10.41 26.29
CA ALA A 406 11.66 -11.72 26.34
C ALA A 406 12.82 -11.75 27.34
N TYR A 407 13.62 -10.68 27.42
CA TYR A 407 14.67 -10.51 28.43
C TYR A 407 14.12 -10.63 29.85
N HIS A 408 13.05 -9.88 30.14
CA HIS A 408 12.43 -9.89 31.46
C HIS A 408 11.89 -11.27 31.85
N ILE A 409 11.24 -11.97 30.90
CA ILE A 409 10.77 -13.34 31.12
C ILE A 409 11.95 -14.27 31.43
N GLN A 410 13.04 -14.18 30.65
CA GLN A 410 14.23 -15.00 30.84
C GLN A 410 14.87 -14.78 32.21
N LYS A 411 15.02 -13.51 32.62
CA LYS A 411 15.61 -13.15 33.92
C LYS A 411 14.83 -13.74 35.09
N VAL A 412 13.51 -13.83 34.98
CA VAL A 412 12.64 -14.46 36.00
C VAL A 412 12.76 -15.99 36.02
N LEU A 413 13.12 -16.62 34.88
CA LEU A 413 13.34 -18.07 34.82
C LEU A 413 14.61 -18.51 35.54
N LEU A 414 15.63 -17.64 35.62
CA LEU A 414 16.86 -17.91 36.35
C LEU A 414 16.65 -17.88 37.88
N PRO A 415 17.51 -18.54 38.67
CA PRO A 415 17.42 -18.50 40.13
C PRO A 415 17.51 -17.08 40.68
N GLN A 416 16.50 -16.68 41.47
CA GLN A 416 16.47 -15.36 42.12
C GLN A 416 17.31 -15.31 43.41
N SER A 417 17.69 -16.46 43.94
CA SER A 417 18.48 -16.57 45.16
C SER A 417 19.36 -17.81 45.13
N VAL A 418 20.58 -17.70 45.64
CA VAL A 418 21.46 -18.84 45.87
C VAL A 418 21.00 -19.64 47.10
N PRO A 419 21.02 -20.99 47.06
CA PRO A 419 20.66 -21.80 48.22
C PRO A 419 21.67 -21.61 49.34
N GLN A 420 21.18 -21.49 50.57
CA GLN A 420 22.02 -21.41 51.76
C GLN A 420 22.29 -22.82 52.28
N ILE A 421 23.54 -23.27 52.21
CA ILE A 421 23.96 -24.60 52.62
C ILE A 421 25.01 -24.48 53.73
N GLU A 422 24.83 -25.22 54.82
CA GLU A 422 25.81 -25.24 55.90
C GLU A 422 27.14 -25.84 55.43
N GLY A 423 28.23 -25.14 55.69
CA GLY A 423 29.58 -25.55 55.28
C GLY A 423 29.94 -25.26 53.82
N PHE A 424 29.06 -24.58 53.07
CA PHE A 424 29.32 -24.15 51.70
C PHE A 424 28.98 -22.68 51.48
N GLU A 425 29.85 -21.97 50.77
CA GLU A 425 29.57 -20.64 50.24
C GLU A 425 29.34 -20.73 48.73
N ILE A 426 28.26 -20.10 48.24
CA ILE A 426 27.90 -20.11 46.83
C ILE A 426 27.72 -18.66 46.37
N ALA A 427 28.31 -18.33 45.23
CA ALA A 427 28.10 -17.07 44.55
C ALA A 427 27.95 -17.32 43.04
N THR A 428 27.22 -16.42 42.38
CA THR A 428 26.92 -16.54 40.96
C THR A 428 27.11 -15.22 40.24
N ILE A 429 27.56 -15.31 38.99
CA ILE A 429 27.61 -14.18 38.06
C ILE A 429 26.76 -14.58 36.86
N TYR A 430 25.89 -13.67 36.41
CA TYR A 430 25.18 -13.80 35.15
C TYR A 430 25.07 -12.44 34.48
N LYS A 431 25.68 -12.29 33.31
CA LYS A 431 25.62 -11.09 32.49
C LYS A 431 25.43 -11.47 31.02
N SER A 432 24.22 -11.23 30.53
CA SER A 432 23.87 -11.46 29.12
C SER A 432 24.62 -10.49 28.20
N ALA A 433 25.15 -10.98 27.08
CA ALA A 433 25.80 -10.18 26.05
C ALA A 433 24.81 -9.46 25.13
N GLN A 434 23.65 -10.09 24.94
CA GLN A 434 22.54 -9.55 24.16
C GLN A 434 21.38 -9.19 25.07
N GLU A 435 20.33 -8.60 24.49
CA GLU A 435 19.06 -8.41 25.18
C GLU A 435 18.48 -9.75 25.64
N VAL A 436 18.80 -10.89 25.01
CA VAL A 436 18.36 -12.22 25.47
C VAL A 436 19.48 -13.24 25.28
N GLY A 437 19.86 -13.92 26.35
CA GLY A 437 21.01 -14.84 26.40
C GLY A 437 20.68 -16.31 26.05
N GLY A 438 21.71 -17.11 25.77
CA GLY A 438 21.65 -18.57 25.66
C GLY A 438 22.06 -19.30 26.94
N ASP A 439 22.83 -18.64 27.82
CA ASP A 439 23.34 -19.24 29.05
C ASP A 439 22.25 -19.53 30.09
N TYR A 440 22.47 -20.60 30.84
CA TYR A 440 21.59 -21.08 31.90
C TYR A 440 22.39 -21.61 33.08
N PHE A 441 21.97 -21.25 34.29
CA PHE A 441 22.41 -21.91 35.51
C PHE A 441 21.23 -22.14 36.45
N ASP A 442 21.32 -23.18 37.28
CA ASP A 442 20.27 -23.47 38.26
C ASP A 442 20.77 -24.28 39.45
N PHE A 443 20.00 -24.21 40.53
CA PHE A 443 20.15 -24.96 41.76
C PHE A 443 18.87 -25.77 42.02
N ILE A 444 18.98 -27.08 41.93
CA ILE A 444 17.84 -28.00 41.98
C ILE A 444 18.07 -29.01 43.10
N TRP A 445 17.23 -28.97 44.13
CA TRP A 445 17.27 -29.99 45.18
C TRP A 445 16.86 -31.35 44.60
N VAL A 446 17.81 -32.29 44.56
CA VAL A 446 17.57 -33.68 44.13
C VAL A 446 16.80 -34.42 45.22
N ASP A 447 17.21 -34.20 46.47
CA ASP A 447 16.49 -34.58 47.68
C ASP A 447 16.89 -33.64 48.84
N LYS A 448 16.67 -34.04 50.10
CA LYS A 448 17.00 -33.23 51.29
C LYS A 448 18.51 -33.00 51.52
N ASP A 449 19.37 -33.89 51.01
CA ASP A 449 20.81 -33.90 51.29
C ASP A 449 21.66 -33.66 50.04
N ASN A 450 21.03 -33.67 48.85
CA ASN A 450 21.70 -33.60 47.56
C ASN A 450 21.22 -32.37 46.77
N LEU A 451 22.16 -31.48 46.42
CA LEU A 451 21.90 -30.32 45.58
C LEU A 451 22.48 -30.54 44.17
N GLY A 452 21.62 -30.48 43.16
CA GLY A 452 22.01 -30.35 41.76
C GLY A 452 22.42 -28.92 41.43
N VAL A 453 23.59 -28.75 40.81
CA VAL A 453 24.12 -27.49 40.28
C VAL A 453 24.37 -27.68 38.80
N VAL A 454 23.81 -26.79 37.98
CA VAL A 454 23.95 -26.85 36.52
C VAL A 454 24.44 -25.53 35.96
N VAL A 455 25.34 -25.60 34.98
CA VAL A 455 25.62 -24.51 34.03
C VAL A 455 25.50 -25.09 32.62
N ALA A 456 24.90 -24.33 31.72
CA ALA A 456 24.64 -24.74 30.36
C ALA A 456 24.68 -23.53 29.42
N ASP A 457 25.03 -23.80 28.17
CA ASP A 457 25.02 -22.82 27.10
C ASP A 457 24.29 -23.40 25.87
N VAL A 458 23.37 -22.61 25.31
CA VAL A 458 22.54 -22.97 24.18
C VAL A 458 23.15 -22.39 22.91
N SER A 459 23.43 -23.25 21.93
CA SER A 459 23.96 -22.80 20.64
C SER A 459 22.96 -21.90 19.90
N GLY A 460 23.40 -20.71 19.51
CA GLY A 460 22.60 -19.70 18.83
C GLY A 460 22.54 -18.42 19.66
N LYS A 461 21.78 -17.41 19.21
CA LYS A 461 21.64 -16.13 19.93
C LYS A 461 20.19 -15.63 19.86
N GLY A 462 19.84 -14.72 20.77
CA GLY A 462 18.53 -14.07 20.83
C GLY A 462 17.38 -14.98 21.28
N VAL A 463 16.17 -14.65 20.85
CA VAL A 463 14.91 -15.26 21.35
C VAL A 463 14.85 -16.79 21.15
N THR A 464 15.42 -17.33 20.07
CA THR A 464 15.43 -18.78 19.86
C THR A 464 16.25 -19.51 20.92
N ALA A 465 17.40 -18.97 21.32
CA ALA A 465 18.26 -19.57 22.34
C ALA A 465 17.57 -19.58 23.71
N SER A 466 16.85 -18.51 24.06
CA SER A 466 16.12 -18.43 25.32
C SER A 466 14.93 -19.38 25.42
N MET A 467 14.26 -19.67 24.29
CA MET A 467 13.23 -20.70 24.25
C MET A 467 13.79 -22.09 24.57
N TYR A 468 14.93 -22.46 23.97
CA TYR A 468 15.60 -23.72 24.27
C TYR A 468 16.14 -23.76 25.71
N MET A 469 16.62 -22.63 26.25
CA MET A 469 16.97 -22.52 27.65
C MET A 469 15.77 -22.82 28.55
N GLY A 470 14.60 -22.25 28.27
CA GLY A 470 13.38 -22.50 29.03
C GLY A 470 12.93 -23.97 28.97
N MET A 471 13.11 -24.63 27.82
CA MET A 471 12.86 -26.06 27.66
C MET A 471 13.86 -26.90 28.48
N LEU A 472 15.16 -26.58 28.40
CA LEU A 472 16.20 -27.25 29.18
C LEU A 472 15.90 -27.15 30.68
N ARG A 473 15.62 -25.93 31.17
CA ARG A 473 15.24 -25.68 32.57
C ARG A 473 14.07 -26.57 33.01
N THR A 474 13.01 -26.59 32.21
CA THR A 474 11.80 -27.35 32.51
C THR A 474 12.10 -28.85 32.55
N ALA A 475 12.84 -29.37 31.57
CA ALA A 475 13.23 -30.77 31.51
C ALA A 475 14.14 -31.16 32.69
N LEU A 476 15.15 -30.35 33.02
CA LEU A 476 16.06 -30.60 34.14
C LEU A 476 15.31 -30.63 35.47
N ARG A 477 14.48 -29.63 35.77
CA ARG A 477 13.71 -29.58 37.02
C ARG A 477 12.72 -30.75 37.14
N LEU A 478 12.15 -31.21 36.03
CA LEU A 478 11.26 -32.37 36.01
C LEU A 478 12.00 -33.67 36.34
N VAL A 479 13.21 -33.84 35.80
CA VAL A 479 13.95 -35.11 35.83
C VAL A 479 14.89 -35.22 37.04
N ALA A 480 15.47 -34.12 37.50
CA ALA A 480 16.53 -34.12 38.51
C ALA A 480 16.03 -34.54 39.90
N THR A 481 14.77 -34.28 40.24
CA THR A 481 14.21 -34.66 41.55
C THR A 481 14.19 -36.18 41.70
N GLY A 482 14.88 -36.70 42.72
CA GLY A 482 14.99 -38.13 43.02
C GLY A 482 16.02 -38.91 42.19
N GLU A 483 16.66 -38.31 41.19
CA GLU A 483 17.70 -38.96 40.38
C GLU A 483 19.10 -38.54 40.84
N LYS A 484 19.87 -39.47 41.42
CA LYS A 484 21.21 -39.20 41.98
C LYS A 484 22.35 -39.43 41.00
N ASP A 485 22.05 -39.93 39.80
CA ASP A 485 23.04 -40.11 38.75
C ASP A 485 22.92 -38.97 37.72
N PRO A 486 23.93 -38.08 37.60
CA PRO A 486 23.87 -36.95 36.68
C PRO A 486 23.82 -37.42 35.22
N LYS A 487 24.43 -38.57 34.88
CA LYS A 487 24.32 -39.14 33.53
C LYS A 487 22.89 -39.53 33.20
N LYS A 488 22.19 -40.23 34.11
CA LYS A 488 20.78 -40.62 33.89
C LYS A 488 19.88 -39.40 33.77
N THR A 489 20.17 -38.35 34.56
CA THR A 489 19.47 -37.06 34.45
C THR A 489 19.63 -36.48 33.05
N LEU A 490 20.86 -36.33 32.56
CA LEU A 490 21.14 -35.76 31.24
C LEU A 490 20.60 -36.62 30.09
N VAL A 491 20.61 -37.95 30.22
CA VAL A 491 20.02 -38.86 29.21
C VAL A 491 18.52 -38.63 29.07
N LYS A 492 17.78 -38.57 30.18
CA LYS A 492 16.34 -38.30 30.19
C LYS A 492 16.04 -36.88 29.68
N VAL A 493 16.84 -35.89 30.07
CA VAL A 493 16.70 -34.51 29.57
C VAL A 493 16.91 -34.46 28.05
N ASN A 494 17.94 -35.13 27.53
CA ASN A 494 18.18 -35.20 26.09
C ASN A 494 16.99 -35.82 25.34
N GLN A 495 16.38 -36.87 25.89
CA GLN A 495 15.20 -37.50 25.30
C GLN A 495 14.00 -36.55 25.24
N LEU A 496 13.82 -35.67 26.23
CA LEU A 496 12.72 -34.72 26.27
C LEU A 496 12.88 -33.55 25.30
N ILE A 497 14.11 -33.05 25.11
CA ILE A 497 14.33 -31.83 24.32
C ILE A 497 14.81 -32.07 22.88
N SER A 498 15.39 -33.24 22.59
CA SER A 498 16.04 -33.50 21.29
C SER A 498 15.07 -33.50 20.11
N ALA A 499 13.80 -33.88 20.30
CA ALA A 499 12.80 -33.87 19.25
C ALA A 499 12.40 -32.45 18.80
N ASP A 500 12.52 -31.48 19.70
CA ASP A 500 12.10 -30.09 19.49
C ASP A 500 13.27 -29.17 19.09
N LEU A 501 14.51 -29.60 19.33
CA LEU A 501 15.70 -28.89 18.87
C LEU A 501 15.82 -29.01 17.34
N LYS A 502 15.80 -27.87 16.64
CA LYS A 502 16.01 -27.84 15.18
C LYS A 502 17.43 -28.31 14.82
N LYS A 503 17.57 -28.91 13.63
CA LYS A 503 18.87 -29.30 13.08
C LYS A 503 19.88 -28.15 13.15
N GLY A 504 21.05 -28.42 13.73
CA GLY A 504 22.13 -27.45 13.90
C GLY A 504 22.12 -26.72 15.25
N HIS A 505 21.08 -26.88 16.08
CA HIS A 505 21.07 -26.40 17.45
C HIS A 505 21.37 -27.53 18.43
N PHE A 506 22.19 -27.24 19.43
CA PHE A 506 22.56 -28.12 20.53
C PHE A 506 22.69 -27.30 21.82
N VAL A 507 22.73 -28.01 22.95
CA VAL A 507 22.91 -27.37 24.26
C VAL A 507 24.05 -28.08 24.99
N THR A 508 25.07 -27.31 25.40
CA THR A 508 26.14 -27.83 26.25
C THR A 508 25.70 -27.73 27.70
N VAL A 509 25.96 -28.75 28.52
CA VAL A 509 25.55 -28.76 29.93
C VAL A 509 26.65 -29.38 30.79
N PHE A 510 26.97 -28.77 31.93
CA PHE A 510 27.70 -29.41 33.01
C PHE A 510 26.78 -29.54 34.22
N TYR A 511 26.55 -30.77 34.67
CA TYR A 511 25.64 -31.05 35.79
C TYR A 511 26.38 -31.76 36.93
N VAL A 512 26.28 -31.18 38.11
CA VAL A 512 26.92 -31.65 39.34
C VAL A 512 25.85 -31.94 40.38
N ILE A 513 25.96 -33.06 41.08
CA ILE A 513 25.16 -33.36 42.26
C ILE A 513 26.12 -33.33 43.46
N LEU A 514 25.89 -32.39 44.36
CA LEU A 514 26.61 -32.23 45.62
C LEU A 514 25.88 -33.01 46.72
N ASP A 515 26.51 -34.08 47.21
CA ASP A 515 26.12 -34.76 48.45
C ASP A 515 26.68 -33.95 49.62
N ILE A 516 25.81 -33.17 50.27
CA ILE A 516 26.20 -32.19 51.30
C ILE A 516 26.80 -32.88 52.53
N PRO A 517 26.20 -33.95 53.10
CA PRO A 517 26.79 -34.65 54.25
C PRO A 517 28.13 -35.30 53.93
N LYS A 518 28.28 -35.95 52.77
CA LYS A 518 29.54 -36.62 52.40
C LYS A 518 30.60 -35.68 51.84
N ARG A 519 30.22 -34.45 51.51
CA ARG A 519 31.07 -33.46 50.82
C ARG A 519 31.69 -34.04 49.56
N MET A 520 30.86 -34.68 48.76
CA MET A 520 31.27 -35.34 47.54
C MET A 520 30.44 -34.79 46.39
N ILE A 521 31.09 -34.60 45.25
CA ILE A 521 30.40 -34.28 44.01
C ILE A 521 30.38 -35.49 43.11
N THR A 522 29.25 -35.70 42.45
CA THR A 522 29.08 -36.64 41.35
C THR A 522 28.64 -35.82 40.14
N TYR A 523 29.33 -35.91 39.01
CA TYR A 523 29.11 -35.00 37.89
C TYR A 523 29.17 -35.70 36.53
N ALA A 524 28.54 -35.06 35.55
CA ALA A 524 28.60 -35.42 34.13
C ALA A 524 28.61 -34.15 33.27
N SER A 525 29.31 -34.20 32.14
CA SER A 525 29.34 -33.12 31.14
C SER A 525 28.68 -33.62 29.85
N ALA A 526 27.81 -32.81 29.28
CA ALA A 526 27.29 -32.94 27.92
C ALA A 526 27.97 -31.87 27.05
N GLY A 527 29.29 -32.00 26.87
CA GLY A 527 30.07 -31.15 25.97
C GLY A 527 30.30 -29.71 26.43
N HIS A 528 30.11 -29.42 27.72
CA HIS A 528 30.37 -28.09 28.30
C HIS A 528 31.82 -27.97 28.79
N ASN A 529 32.22 -26.74 29.14
CA ASN A 529 33.55 -26.43 29.67
C ASN A 529 33.91 -27.31 30.88
N PRO A 530 35.19 -27.70 31.04
CA PRO A 530 35.65 -28.40 32.22
C PRO A 530 35.34 -27.63 33.51
N LEU A 531 34.82 -28.33 34.52
CA LEU A 531 34.71 -27.74 35.85
C LEU A 531 36.10 -27.53 36.43
N ILE A 532 36.36 -26.35 36.99
CA ILE A 532 37.63 -26.07 37.66
C ILE A 532 37.48 -26.40 39.15
N LEU A 533 38.25 -27.38 39.61
CA LEU A 533 38.44 -27.68 41.02
C LEU A 533 39.78 -27.09 41.46
N TYR A 534 39.76 -26.14 42.40
CA TYR A 534 40.97 -25.72 43.09
C TYR A 534 41.06 -26.46 44.44
N SER A 535 42.05 -27.34 44.55
CA SER A 535 42.35 -28.11 45.76
C SER A 535 43.19 -27.26 46.70
N SER A 536 42.63 -26.86 47.84
CA SER A 536 43.33 -26.05 48.82
C SER A 536 44.45 -26.83 49.52
N ASN A 537 44.32 -28.16 49.61
CA ASN A 537 45.34 -29.02 50.23
C ASN A 537 46.58 -29.16 49.35
N GLU A 538 46.40 -29.22 48.03
CA GLU A 538 47.50 -29.40 47.08
C GLU A 538 48.02 -28.08 46.50
N ASP A 539 47.30 -26.97 46.71
CA ASP A 539 47.50 -25.68 46.02
C ASP A 539 47.54 -25.84 44.49
N LYS A 540 46.65 -26.70 43.95
CA LYS A 540 46.61 -27.09 42.53
C LYS A 540 45.22 -27.00 41.93
N PHE A 541 45.19 -26.74 40.62
CA PHE A 541 43.99 -26.77 39.79
C PHE A 541 43.82 -28.13 39.12
N HIS A 542 42.62 -28.67 39.22
CA HIS A 542 42.16 -29.88 38.53
C HIS A 542 41.03 -29.51 37.58
N PHE A 543 41.11 -29.94 36.33
CA PHE A 543 40.07 -29.70 35.31
C PHE A 543 39.25 -30.96 35.15
N LEU A 544 38.05 -30.98 35.73
CA LEU A 544 37.16 -32.13 35.69
C LEU A 544 36.38 -32.10 34.38
N ASN A 545 36.74 -32.99 33.45
CA ASN A 545 36.18 -33.05 32.10
C ASN A 545 35.80 -34.49 31.70
N PRO A 546 34.69 -35.03 32.22
CA PRO A 546 34.27 -36.38 31.88
C PRO A 546 33.85 -36.44 30.41
N LYS A 547 33.96 -37.61 29.79
CA LYS A 547 33.52 -37.79 28.40
C LYS A 547 32.02 -37.50 28.24
N GLY A 548 31.69 -36.76 27.19
CA GLY A 548 30.33 -36.37 26.87
C GLY A 548 30.20 -35.67 25.53
N ILE A 549 28.97 -35.51 25.08
CA ILE A 549 28.60 -34.79 23.86
C ILE A 549 27.41 -33.85 24.17
N PRO A 550 27.28 -32.72 23.46
CA PRO A 550 26.14 -31.81 23.63
C PRO A 550 24.77 -32.46 23.43
N LEU A 551 23.77 -31.94 24.16
CA LEU A 551 22.38 -32.33 24.05
C LEU A 551 21.82 -31.92 22.67
N GLY A 552 20.93 -32.73 22.10
CA GLY A 552 20.28 -32.45 20.82
C GLY A 552 21.12 -32.73 19.57
N LEU A 553 22.36 -33.18 19.72
CA LEU A 553 23.17 -33.58 18.56
C LEU A 553 22.59 -34.80 17.86
N VAL A 554 22.53 -34.73 16.53
CA VAL A 554 22.16 -35.86 15.67
C VAL A 554 23.32 -36.82 15.61
N LEU A 555 23.11 -38.05 16.09
CA LEU A 555 24.13 -39.09 16.12
C LEU A 555 23.99 -40.07 14.95
N PRO A 556 25.09 -40.67 14.48
CA PRO A 556 25.04 -41.77 13.51
C PRO A 556 24.21 -42.95 14.01
N GLU A 557 23.64 -43.72 13.08
CA GLU A 557 22.89 -44.93 13.42
C GLU A 557 23.71 -45.90 14.27
N GLY A 558 23.10 -46.46 15.32
CA GLY A 558 23.73 -47.39 16.26
C GLY A 558 24.54 -46.73 17.39
N VAL A 559 24.69 -45.40 17.41
CA VAL A 559 25.35 -44.67 18.51
C VAL A 559 24.31 -43.99 19.39
N SER A 560 24.25 -44.37 20.67
CA SER A 560 23.36 -43.71 21.63
C SER A 560 24.06 -42.57 22.39
N PHE A 561 23.29 -41.55 22.76
CA PHE A 561 23.76 -40.45 23.60
C PHE A 561 24.32 -40.96 24.95
N GLU A 562 23.64 -41.94 25.56
CA GLU A 562 24.04 -42.51 26.85
C GLU A 562 25.43 -43.17 26.82
N GLN A 563 25.81 -43.84 25.73
CA GLN A 563 27.13 -44.47 25.58
C GLN A 563 28.28 -43.46 25.54
N LYS A 564 27.99 -42.19 25.18
CA LYS A 564 28.99 -41.13 25.09
C LYS A 564 29.17 -40.34 26.37
N LEU A 565 28.26 -40.48 27.33
CA LEU A 565 28.33 -39.82 28.63
C LEU A 565 28.98 -40.70 29.70
N GLN A 566 29.77 -40.07 30.55
CA GLN A 566 30.41 -40.68 31.71
C GLN A 566 30.06 -39.91 32.99
N THR A 567 29.84 -40.66 34.08
CA THR A 567 29.72 -40.11 35.43
C THR A 567 31.05 -40.29 36.15
N GLU A 568 31.50 -39.26 36.84
CA GLU A 568 32.67 -39.29 37.72
C GLU A 568 32.31 -38.74 39.10
N SER A 569 33.18 -38.97 40.09
CA SER A 569 32.97 -38.45 41.46
C SER A 569 34.27 -38.09 42.13
N VAL A 570 34.23 -37.02 42.94
CA VAL A 570 35.39 -36.49 43.68
C VAL A 570 34.93 -36.03 45.06
N SER A 571 35.71 -36.36 46.08
CA SER A 571 35.51 -35.84 47.44
C SER A 571 36.14 -34.45 47.58
N LEU A 572 35.43 -33.54 48.25
CA LEU A 572 35.86 -32.17 48.49
C LEU A 572 36.50 -32.03 49.87
N ASN A 573 37.72 -31.50 49.90
CA ASN A 573 38.36 -31.11 51.14
C ASN A 573 37.88 -29.74 51.62
N SER A 574 38.16 -29.43 52.88
CA SER A 574 37.92 -28.09 53.42
C SER A 574 38.71 -27.05 52.61
N ARG A 575 38.06 -25.94 52.29
CA ARG A 575 38.53 -24.81 51.48
C ARG A 575 38.71 -25.09 49.99
N ASP A 576 38.30 -26.26 49.50
CA ASP A 576 38.26 -26.53 48.06
C ASP A 576 37.20 -25.66 47.38
N TRP A 577 37.49 -25.25 46.15
CA TRP A 577 36.60 -24.46 45.31
C TRP A 577 36.21 -25.21 44.04
N LEU A 578 34.96 -25.06 43.63
CA LEU A 578 34.43 -25.48 42.35
C LEU A 578 33.97 -24.26 41.56
N PHE A 579 34.34 -24.18 40.30
CA PHE A 579 33.87 -23.15 39.38
C PHE A 579 33.27 -23.80 38.13
N LEU A 580 31.96 -23.59 37.94
CA LEU A 580 31.26 -23.89 36.70
C LEU A 580 31.08 -22.58 35.95
N TYR A 581 31.45 -22.52 34.68
CA TYR A 581 31.48 -21.26 33.94
C TYR A 581 31.25 -21.45 32.45
N SER A 582 30.68 -20.44 31.80
CA SER A 582 30.60 -20.35 30.34
C SER A 582 31.86 -19.72 29.75
N ASP A 583 32.10 -20.00 28.48
CA ASP A 583 33.26 -19.51 27.72
C ASP A 583 33.26 -17.98 27.58
N GLY A 584 32.13 -17.30 27.72
CA GLY A 584 32.04 -15.84 27.71
C GLY A 584 32.93 -15.14 28.75
N ILE A 585 33.35 -15.80 29.84
CA ILE A 585 34.41 -15.28 30.73
C ILE A 585 35.78 -15.31 30.04
N THR A 586 36.17 -16.47 29.51
CA THR A 586 37.51 -16.68 28.94
C THR A 586 37.68 -16.05 27.56
N GLU A 587 36.59 -15.93 26.81
CA GLU A 587 36.54 -15.36 25.47
C GLU A 587 36.20 -13.87 25.47
N ALA A 588 35.92 -13.26 26.62
CA ALA A 588 35.72 -11.81 26.73
C ALA A 588 36.87 -11.05 26.06
N MET A 589 36.55 -10.16 25.11
CA MET A 589 37.54 -9.45 24.29
C MET A 589 37.66 -7.98 24.67
N ASN A 590 38.88 -7.47 24.63
CA ASN A 590 39.13 -6.03 24.71
C ASN A 590 39.03 -5.35 23.32
N SER A 591 39.21 -4.03 23.30
CA SER A 591 39.23 -3.19 22.08
C SER A 591 40.25 -3.65 21.02
N ARG A 592 41.32 -4.35 21.44
CA ARG A 592 42.37 -4.92 20.58
C ARG A 592 42.07 -6.36 20.10
N LYS A 593 40.89 -6.91 20.43
CA LYS A 593 40.49 -8.30 20.16
C LYS A 593 41.34 -9.35 20.87
N GLU A 594 41.99 -8.99 21.97
CA GLU A 594 42.68 -9.95 22.84
C GLU A 594 41.66 -10.54 23.81
N THR A 595 41.67 -11.86 23.98
CA THR A 595 40.78 -12.56 24.92
C THR A 595 41.28 -12.45 26.36
N PHE A 596 40.37 -12.44 27.33
CA PHE A 596 40.69 -12.46 28.76
C PHE A 596 41.55 -13.67 29.10
N GLY A 597 41.18 -14.83 28.55
CA GLY A 597 41.93 -16.06 28.64
C GLY A 597 41.80 -16.77 29.98
N ARG A 598 41.98 -18.09 29.95
CA ARG A 598 41.88 -18.95 31.13
C ARG A 598 42.95 -18.64 32.19
N GLU A 599 44.15 -18.26 31.78
CA GLU A 599 45.26 -18.03 32.71
C GLU A 599 44.97 -16.89 33.70
N LYS A 600 44.32 -15.82 33.25
CA LYS A 600 43.92 -14.70 34.13
C LYS A 600 42.88 -15.14 35.16
N LEU A 601 41.91 -15.94 34.74
CA LEU A 601 40.91 -16.52 35.66
C LEU A 601 41.59 -17.37 36.73
N LEU A 602 42.52 -18.25 36.36
CA LEU A 602 43.25 -19.12 37.30
C LEU A 602 44.11 -18.30 38.27
N ASN A 603 44.80 -17.27 37.79
CA ASN A 603 45.60 -16.38 38.63
C ASN A 603 44.70 -15.66 39.65
N LEU A 604 43.56 -15.14 39.21
CA LEU A 604 42.60 -14.49 40.11
C LEU A 604 42.08 -15.46 41.19
N ILE A 605 41.75 -16.71 40.83
CA ILE A 605 41.33 -17.72 41.80
C ILE A 605 42.42 -17.96 42.85
N LYS A 606 43.69 -18.06 42.41
CA LYS A 606 44.82 -18.31 43.29
C LYS A 606 45.09 -17.16 44.26
N GLU A 607 44.99 -15.92 43.79
CA GLU A 607 45.16 -14.71 44.60
C GLU A 607 44.04 -14.55 45.64
N ASN A 608 42.83 -15.01 45.30
CA ASN A 608 41.63 -14.84 46.10
C ASN A 608 41.19 -16.09 46.87
N LYS A 609 42.02 -17.13 46.96
CA LYS A 609 41.69 -18.40 47.63
C LYS A 609 41.14 -18.26 49.06
N ASN A 610 41.58 -17.23 49.78
CA ASN A 610 41.18 -16.94 51.16
C ASN A 610 39.92 -16.08 51.30
N LYS A 611 39.42 -15.46 50.23
CA LYS A 611 38.21 -14.62 50.25
C LYS A 611 36.93 -15.45 50.22
N THR A 612 35.81 -14.81 50.47
CA THR A 612 34.48 -15.43 50.33
C THR A 612 34.10 -15.60 48.85
N ALA A 613 33.16 -16.51 48.55
CA ALA A 613 32.65 -16.69 47.20
C ALA A 613 32.09 -15.39 46.57
N LEU A 614 31.47 -14.54 47.40
CA LEU A 614 30.88 -13.27 46.98
C LEU A 614 31.96 -12.25 46.59
N GLU A 615 32.97 -12.05 47.44
CA GLU A 615 34.09 -11.14 47.19
C GLU A 615 34.85 -11.54 45.91
N PHE A 616 35.12 -12.84 45.74
CA PHE A 616 35.74 -13.35 44.51
C PHE A 616 34.91 -13.01 43.26
N SER A 617 33.59 -13.20 43.33
CA SER A 617 32.71 -12.98 42.19
C SER A 617 32.63 -11.50 41.79
N GLN A 618 32.66 -10.59 42.78
CA GLN A 618 32.72 -9.15 42.55
C GLN A 618 34.05 -8.74 41.88
N GLU A 619 35.17 -9.24 42.39
CA GLU A 619 36.49 -8.96 41.81
C GLU A 619 36.66 -9.50 40.40
N LEU A 620 36.09 -10.68 40.10
CA LEU A 620 36.10 -11.20 38.73
C LEU A 620 35.32 -10.29 37.79
N LEU A 621 34.14 -9.82 38.19
CA LEU A 621 33.36 -8.89 37.38
C LEU A 621 34.10 -7.58 37.11
N GLU A 622 34.74 -7.01 38.12
CA GLU A 622 35.54 -5.79 38.00
C GLU A 622 36.77 -6.00 37.11
N LEU A 623 37.45 -7.15 37.24
CA LEU A 623 38.60 -7.49 36.42
C LEU A 623 38.23 -7.71 34.95
N VAL A 624 37.10 -8.38 34.67
CA VAL A 624 36.60 -8.56 33.31
C VAL A 624 36.14 -7.22 32.72
N ALA A 625 35.44 -6.39 33.49
CA ALA A 625 35.01 -5.06 33.05
C ALA A 625 36.19 -4.12 32.75
N SER A 626 37.21 -4.11 33.60
CA SER A 626 38.43 -3.32 33.38
C SER A 626 39.23 -3.82 32.17
N PHE A 627 39.33 -5.15 31.98
CA PHE A 627 39.99 -5.72 30.82
C PHE A 627 39.29 -5.40 29.49
N THR A 628 37.95 -5.42 29.47
CA THR A 628 37.17 -5.18 28.26
C THR A 628 37.06 -3.71 27.88
N GLU A 629 37.43 -2.77 28.76
CA GLU A 629 37.42 -1.31 28.50
C GLU A 629 36.06 -0.77 28.03
N GLY A 630 34.96 -1.42 28.43
CA GLY A 630 33.61 -1.04 28.01
C GLY A 630 33.20 -1.56 26.61
N ALA A 631 34.00 -2.45 26.00
CA ALA A 631 33.57 -3.18 24.81
C ALA A 631 32.32 -4.03 25.10
N SER A 632 31.42 -4.13 24.11
CA SER A 632 30.24 -5.00 24.22
C SER A 632 30.68 -6.46 24.40
N PRO A 633 30.09 -7.21 25.35
CA PRO A 633 30.40 -8.63 25.51
C PRO A 633 30.14 -9.40 24.21
N ALA A 634 31.05 -10.29 23.84
CA ALA A 634 30.91 -11.13 22.66
C ALA A 634 29.93 -12.30 22.89
N ASP A 635 29.91 -12.80 24.12
CA ASP A 635 29.01 -13.87 24.59
C ASP A 635 28.62 -13.72 26.06
N ASP A 636 27.62 -14.50 26.47
CA ASP A 636 27.07 -14.47 27.82
C ASP A 636 28.10 -14.90 28.86
N ILE A 637 28.11 -14.19 29.99
CA ILE A 637 29.04 -14.44 31.08
C ILE A 637 28.29 -15.09 32.24
N THR A 638 28.58 -16.37 32.48
CA THR A 638 27.99 -17.13 33.58
C THR A 638 29.07 -17.78 34.44
N LEU A 639 28.94 -17.63 35.76
CA LEU A 639 29.76 -18.31 36.76
C LEU A 639 28.88 -18.82 37.89
N VAL A 640 29.14 -20.04 38.34
CA VAL A 640 28.76 -20.54 39.66
C VAL A 640 30.03 -20.92 40.41
N ALA A 641 30.34 -20.18 41.47
CA ALA A 641 31.46 -20.43 42.37
C ALA A 641 30.93 -21.07 43.65
N LEU A 642 31.47 -22.22 44.02
CA LEU A 642 31.12 -22.96 45.23
C LEU A 642 32.37 -23.27 46.03
N LYS A 643 32.42 -22.81 47.29
CA LYS A 643 33.53 -23.03 48.22
C LYS A 643 33.08 -23.89 49.38
N ASN A 644 33.78 -25.01 49.62
CA ASN A 644 33.59 -25.80 50.84
C ASN A 644 34.33 -25.09 51.98
N VAL A 645 33.64 -24.50 52.96
CA VAL A 645 34.30 -23.77 54.06
C VAL A 645 34.58 -24.63 55.28
N GLY A 646 34.23 -25.91 55.25
CA GLY A 646 34.38 -26.78 56.40
C GLY A 646 33.20 -26.71 57.37
N VAL A 647 33.29 -27.41 58.51
CA VAL A 647 32.30 -27.22 59.60
C VAL A 647 32.67 -25.89 60.27
N VAL A 648 31.81 -24.90 60.14
CA VAL A 648 31.99 -23.58 60.75
C VAL A 648 31.42 -23.66 62.17
N ASP A 649 32.17 -23.14 63.16
CA ASP A 649 31.66 -22.94 64.52
C ASP A 649 30.30 -22.21 64.46
N LYS A 650 29.28 -22.75 65.15
CA LYS A 650 27.87 -22.33 65.02
C LYS A 650 27.66 -20.81 65.20
N GLU A 651 28.52 -20.15 65.98
CA GLU A 651 28.46 -18.72 66.26
C GLU A 651 28.91 -17.85 65.07
N ALA A 652 29.95 -18.26 64.33
CA ALA A 652 30.43 -17.53 63.15
C ALA A 652 29.46 -17.66 61.96
N SER A 653 28.78 -18.80 61.83
CA SER A 653 27.75 -19.02 60.80
C SER A 653 26.54 -18.08 60.99
N LEU A 654 26.12 -17.84 62.25
CA LEU A 654 24.99 -16.97 62.55
C LEU A 654 25.31 -15.49 62.25
N ALA A 655 26.54 -15.05 62.55
CA ALA A 655 27.00 -13.70 62.26
C ALA A 655 27.05 -13.41 60.75
N ASN A 656 27.57 -14.35 59.94
CA ASN A 656 27.59 -14.21 58.48
C ASN A 656 26.17 -14.26 57.87
N ARG A 657 25.26 -15.09 58.41
CA ARG A 657 23.85 -15.13 57.99
C ARG A 657 23.12 -13.80 58.21
N LEU A 658 23.43 -13.09 59.30
CA LEU A 658 22.85 -11.78 59.59
C LEU A 658 23.42 -10.69 58.67
N LYS A 659 24.72 -10.75 58.35
CA LYS A 659 25.39 -9.78 57.46
C LYS A 659 24.92 -9.90 56.01
N ASN A 660 24.89 -11.10 55.45
CA ASN A 660 24.46 -11.34 54.06
C ASN A 660 22.97 -10.99 53.84
N ARG A 661 22.12 -11.19 54.85
CA ARG A 661 20.70 -10.82 54.77
C ARG A 661 20.49 -9.30 54.81
N ALA A 662 21.38 -8.55 55.44
CA ALA A 662 21.36 -7.09 55.44
C ALA A 662 21.81 -6.52 54.08
N GLU A 663 22.82 -7.14 53.45
CA GLU A 663 23.37 -6.71 52.16
C GLU A 663 22.47 -7.08 50.96
N SER A 664 21.80 -8.24 50.98
CA SER A 664 20.81 -8.56 49.92
C SER A 664 19.60 -7.62 49.91
N LYS A 665 19.26 -7.00 51.05
CA LYS A 665 18.16 -6.03 51.17
C LYS A 665 18.54 -4.61 50.73
N SER A 666 19.83 -4.30 50.60
CA SER A 666 20.28 -2.97 50.16
C SER A 666 20.45 -2.87 48.64
N GLN A 667 20.69 -3.99 47.94
CA GLN A 667 20.76 -4.03 46.46
C GLN A 667 19.39 -3.96 45.76
N ASP A 668 18.29 -4.18 46.48
CA ASP A 668 16.91 -4.16 45.97
C ASP A 668 16.27 -2.75 45.98
N LYS A 669 17.09 -1.71 46.21
CA LYS A 669 16.66 -0.30 46.24
C LYS A 669 17.53 0.58 45.34
N THR A 670 17.43 0.38 44.03
CA THR A 670 17.69 1.45 43.05
C THR A 670 16.85 1.16 41.80
N PRO A 671 16.27 2.20 41.16
CA PRO A 671 15.18 2.07 40.20
C PRO A 671 15.53 1.28 38.94
#